data_AF-A0A6M1TUL5-F1
#
_entry.id   AF-A0A6M1TUL5-F1
#
_cell.length_a   1.000
_cell.length_b   1.000
_cell.length_c   1.000
_cell.angle_alpha   90.00
_cell.angle_beta   90.00
_cell.angle_gamma   90.00
#
_symmetry.space_group_name_H-M   'P 1'
#
loop_
_entity.id
_entity.type
_entity.pdbx_description
1 polymer ?
#
loop_
_entity_poly.entity_id
_entity_poly.type
_entity_poly.pdbx_seq_one_letter_code
_entity_poly.pdbx_strand_id
1 'polypeptide(L)'
;MHAKLGAILILSMLALAGTYFKITMFGTIAFVFGTVVALVAVRLVGLGGALIVALVGASYTWVAWGHPYAMLISVLEVLVVGYFARRSDNLALIDVAFWVVLGAPLAFVTYVTALELSWASSAFVALKLSVNGVFNAVFAGLVLGVLPGLLPSTIRRLPKMSYDALLFHTLAFVALIATLALTIADSRDDQRSRLQDVSTFLWFVGNDVLQSLSKDPEAHPTAERYSGRLASMLGAAGDRSGIAGSLTIAKVATDGSIVPLSGEARSFGKTGSVIVRPDGLAIWSPARDRHEILRTRESVYFVSLPVGAVSDMAALRVELRAAPVVDALEASGRWNLLMLTGAMVFVFIASRLLSLQLSTPLRRLSEATGNLPSLIRSGSHGIDLPESAVLEIDQVSASFRDMTGELRQMFIERDELNRTLEARVLERTRQLDLMSQVARQTTNGVVVTDPEGRATWVNEAFERMTGFAASEMIGQVPGHLLQRMAPPDEIMQVMQDGLANRKSFHVEILNHTKGGKPYWIDLQCNPMEDAEGRHIGFIAIQNDVTERMAMQRSLQQSLERLQLSTEVAELGVWSLDPETSRIDWNEQNHRLAGISPGQDIRQEWIARTHPEDAAFIDAKIRELIVRQSGDASFEFRLNHPEKGERTLSSIARAIQENGRLVRITGVTWDVTDERLAADLLKRSLQHNEAILNNVDDAIITIDTRGLIASCNRATELIFGYKTEEMLGKSISMVMPSHHAAQHDRYIGLYQRGGTSRVVGQVGQFEAVRANGEIFPVELAVTEIDAGDGRFFMGILRDITERKKIEKMQSEFLATVNHELRTPLTSIKGTLSLLRSGVAGQLNESGERIVAAALRNAEQLGRMVEEMLDLERMQQGKLEILCTAERADHLVVQAVEMNRVLAGDRKIRIAIGPEPLPEAIVSVDGPRVIQILTNFLSNAIKFSHQGDTIDVRMVLRNGLVRISVIDHGPGIPRDKQSLLFQKFAQLDTSDARLHRGAGLGLAISRELALRMGGRVGLQSDEGEGSEFWAEFPCIDLPSQPVSSPVRAGMQRPLEMMSDERQAGRD
;
A
#
# COMPACT_ATOMS: atom_id res chain seq x y z
N MET A 1 24.05 5.83 44.95
CA MET A 1 25.53 5.95 44.95
C MET A 1 26.20 4.59 44.75
N HIS A 2 25.85 3.55 45.54
CA HIS A 2 26.41 2.19 45.41
C HIS A 2 26.27 1.55 44.01
N ALA A 3 25.13 1.72 43.33
CA ALA A 3 24.94 1.18 41.97
C ALA A 3 25.87 1.80 40.91
N LYS A 4 26.16 3.12 41.02
CA LYS A 4 27.10 3.80 40.11
C LYS A 4 28.54 3.35 40.36
N LEU A 5 28.92 3.15 41.62
CA LEU A 5 30.25 2.67 41.98
C LEU A 5 30.48 1.22 41.49
N GLY A 6 29.47 0.35 41.63
CA GLY A 6 29.50 -1.01 41.09
C GLY A 6 29.62 -1.02 39.56
N ALA A 7 28.88 -0.17 38.85
CA ALA A 7 28.98 -0.04 37.40
C ALA A 7 30.38 0.44 36.95
N ILE A 8 30.97 1.41 37.64
CA ILE A 8 32.35 1.88 37.37
C ILE A 8 33.34 0.72 37.53
N LEU A 9 33.23 -0.07 38.60
CA LEU A 9 34.14 -1.20 38.85
C LEU A 9 34.06 -2.27 37.75
N ILE A 10 32.85 -2.65 37.33
CA ILE A 10 32.62 -3.62 36.25
C ILE A 10 33.19 -3.08 34.93
N LEU A 11 32.88 -1.82 34.59
CA LEU A 11 33.38 -1.18 33.38
C LEU A 11 34.90 -1.04 33.40
N SER A 12 35.52 -0.77 34.56
CA SER A 12 36.97 -0.73 34.72
C SER A 12 37.61 -2.10 34.47
N MET A 13 37.01 -3.20 34.97
CA MET A 13 37.51 -4.55 34.68
C MET A 13 37.36 -4.92 33.20
N LEU A 14 36.24 -4.55 32.58
CA LEU A 14 36.02 -4.75 31.15
C LEU A 14 36.98 -3.92 30.29
N ALA A 15 37.26 -2.67 30.67
CA ALA A 15 38.24 -1.84 30.00
C ALA A 15 39.65 -2.44 30.09
N LEU A 16 40.05 -2.92 31.28
CA LEU A 16 41.32 -3.60 31.48
C LEU A 16 41.43 -4.88 30.62
N ALA A 17 40.37 -5.70 30.60
CA ALA A 17 40.29 -6.89 29.75
C ALA A 17 40.37 -6.53 28.26
N GLY A 18 39.67 -5.48 27.82
CA GLY A 18 39.74 -4.97 26.46
C GLY A 18 41.12 -4.44 26.07
N THR A 19 41.91 -3.94 27.03
CA THR A 19 43.31 -3.55 26.80
C THR A 19 44.23 -4.78 26.70
N TYR A 20 43.90 -5.84 27.44
CA TYR A 20 44.64 -7.10 27.39
C TYR A 20 44.41 -7.87 26.08
N PHE A 21 43.18 -7.89 25.56
CA PHE A 21 42.86 -8.47 24.27
C PHE A 21 43.39 -7.61 23.12
N LYS A 22 44.53 -8.00 22.57
CA LYS A 22 45.19 -7.31 21.44
C LYS A 22 45.17 -8.16 20.17
N ILE A 23 44.80 -7.56 19.03
CA ILE A 23 44.87 -8.21 17.72
C ILE A 23 46.10 -7.68 16.98
N THR A 24 47.09 -8.55 16.78
CA THR A 24 48.31 -8.19 16.03
C THR A 24 47.99 -7.96 14.56
N MET A 25 48.33 -6.76 14.07
CA MET A 25 48.10 -6.29 12.71
C MET A 25 49.41 -6.34 11.92
N PHE A 26 50.40 -5.52 12.27
CA PHE A 26 51.67 -5.36 11.54
C PHE A 26 52.85 -5.74 12.43
N GLY A 27 53.27 -7.02 12.40
CA GLY A 27 54.41 -7.48 13.20
C GLY A 27 54.22 -7.32 14.71
N THR A 28 54.81 -6.29 15.33
CA THR A 28 54.71 -6.02 16.78
C THR A 28 53.55 -5.11 17.17
N ILE A 29 52.82 -4.55 16.20
CA ILE A 29 51.76 -3.56 16.45
C ILE A 29 50.40 -4.24 16.55
N ALA A 30 49.68 -3.94 17.63
CA ALA A 30 48.37 -4.54 17.91
C ALA A 30 47.24 -3.51 18.08
N PHE A 31 46.06 -3.89 17.64
CA PHE A 31 44.79 -3.20 17.88
C PHE A 31 44.29 -3.50 19.29
N VAL A 32 43.79 -2.50 20.01
CA VAL A 32 43.44 -2.59 21.44
C VAL A 32 42.07 -1.97 21.68
N PHE A 33 41.20 -2.67 22.42
CA PHE A 33 39.77 -2.32 22.55
C PHE A 33 39.39 -1.67 23.89
N GLY A 34 40.35 -1.43 24.79
CA GLY A 34 40.08 -0.88 26.13
C GLY A 34 39.37 0.47 26.14
N THR A 35 39.63 1.35 25.16
CA THR A 35 38.98 2.67 25.09
C THR A 35 37.51 2.62 24.67
N VAL A 36 37.05 1.52 24.03
CA VAL A 36 35.61 1.31 23.73
C VAL A 36 34.77 1.40 25.00
N VAL A 37 35.19 0.68 26.04
CA VAL A 37 34.46 0.61 27.31
C VAL A 37 34.50 1.95 28.04
N ALA A 38 35.62 2.68 27.95
CA ALA A 38 35.74 4.02 28.52
C ALA A 38 34.82 5.04 27.83
N LEU A 39 34.70 4.98 26.50
CA LEU A 39 33.78 5.83 25.73
C LEU A 39 32.31 5.48 25.99
N VAL A 40 31.97 4.20 26.14
CA VAL A 40 30.63 3.77 26.58
C VAL A 40 30.33 4.31 27.99
N ALA A 41 31.32 4.27 28.90
CA ALA A 41 31.17 4.75 30.28
C ALA A 41 30.81 6.24 30.36
N VAL A 42 31.22 7.07 29.38
CA VAL A 42 30.85 8.50 29.30
C VAL A 42 29.34 8.69 29.38
N ARG A 43 28.57 7.86 28.66
CA ARG A 43 27.10 7.93 28.60
C ARG A 43 26.41 7.16 29.73
N LEU A 44 27.05 6.12 30.28
CA LEU A 44 26.47 5.28 31.34
C LEU A 44 26.64 5.84 32.75
N VAL A 45 27.86 6.25 33.11
CA VAL A 45 28.23 6.66 34.48
C VAL A 45 28.66 8.13 34.57
N GLY A 46 28.78 8.80 33.42
CA GLY A 46 29.18 10.21 33.31
C GLY A 46 30.70 10.38 33.25
N LEU A 47 31.13 11.60 32.90
CA LEU A 47 32.54 11.94 32.65
C LEU A 47 33.50 11.53 33.78
N GLY A 48 33.15 11.83 35.03
CA GLY A 48 34.01 11.50 36.18
C GLY A 48 34.24 9.98 36.35
N GLY A 49 33.19 9.17 36.18
CA GLY A 49 33.31 7.72 36.22
C GLY A 49 34.06 7.16 35.01
N ALA A 50 33.81 7.73 33.82
CA ALA A 50 34.48 7.34 32.57
C ALA A 50 35.99 7.59 32.63
N LEU A 51 36.44 8.69 33.25
CA LEU A 51 37.87 8.96 33.45
C LEU A 51 38.55 7.91 34.34
N ILE A 52 37.87 7.42 35.37
CA ILE A 52 38.38 6.32 36.22
C ILE A 52 38.49 5.03 35.39
N VAL A 53 37.45 4.71 34.59
CA VAL A 53 37.47 3.56 33.69
C VAL A 53 38.61 3.65 32.68
N ALA A 54 38.82 4.83 32.08
CA ALA A 54 39.91 5.09 31.14
C ALA A 54 41.28 4.91 31.80
N LEU A 55 41.48 5.49 33.00
CA LEU A 55 42.75 5.42 33.73
C LEU A 55 43.10 3.97 34.10
N VAL A 56 42.14 3.21 34.62
CA VAL A 56 42.33 1.79 34.97
C VAL A 56 42.56 0.96 33.72
N GLY A 57 41.74 1.13 32.67
CA GLY A 57 41.88 0.39 31.42
C GLY A 57 43.22 0.64 30.72
N ALA A 58 43.71 1.88 30.75
CA ALA A 58 44.97 2.26 30.12
C ALA A 58 46.23 1.97 30.98
N SER A 59 46.06 1.61 32.25
CA SER A 59 47.20 1.27 33.15
C SER A 59 48.03 0.09 32.63
N TYR A 60 47.38 -0.91 32.02
CA TYR A 60 48.08 -2.03 31.40
C TYR A 60 48.93 -1.60 30.19
N THR A 61 48.51 -0.55 29.47
CA THR A 61 49.28 0.00 28.34
C THR A 61 50.64 0.53 28.79
N TRP A 62 50.72 1.15 29.98
CA TRP A 62 52.00 1.57 30.55
C TRP A 62 52.91 0.36 30.80
N VAL A 63 52.39 -0.71 31.42
CA VAL A 63 53.17 -1.93 31.66
C VAL A 63 53.62 -2.58 30.35
N ALA A 64 52.75 -2.64 29.35
CA ALA A 64 53.02 -3.29 28.07
C ALA A 64 54.02 -2.51 27.19
N TRP A 65 54.00 -1.18 27.23
CA TRP A 65 54.84 -0.31 26.41
C TRP A 65 56.04 0.29 27.18
N GLY A 66 56.13 0.08 28.48
CA GLY A 66 57.22 0.61 29.31
C GLY A 66 57.22 2.14 29.48
N HIS A 67 56.22 2.87 28.96
CA HIS A 67 56.11 4.34 29.07
C HIS A 67 54.65 4.82 29.20
N PRO A 68 54.36 5.99 29.81
CA PRO A 68 53.00 6.43 30.12
C PRO A 68 52.28 7.18 28.98
N TYR A 69 52.96 7.56 27.89
CA TYR A 69 52.40 8.51 26.90
C TYR A 69 51.11 8.05 26.22
N ALA A 70 51.02 6.77 25.83
CA ALA A 70 49.80 6.22 25.23
C ALA A 70 48.60 6.22 26.21
N MET A 71 48.87 6.02 27.51
CA MET A 71 47.85 6.12 28.55
C MET A 71 47.36 7.56 28.71
N LEU A 72 48.26 8.54 28.74
CA LEU A 72 47.89 9.95 28.84
C LEU A 72 47.02 10.41 27.66
N ILE A 73 47.39 10.02 26.44
CA ILE A 73 46.63 10.37 25.23
C ILE A 73 45.23 9.72 25.25
N SER A 74 45.12 8.46 25.69
CA SER A 74 43.83 7.75 25.78
C SER A 74 42.92 8.33 26.87
N VAL A 75 43.48 8.80 27.99
CA VAL A 75 42.69 9.49 29.03
C VAL A 75 42.24 10.86 28.55
N LEU A 76 43.10 11.57 27.80
CA LEU A 76 42.76 12.86 27.18
C LEU A 76 41.66 12.72 26.12
N GLU A 77 41.68 11.66 25.32
CA GLU A 77 40.62 11.29 24.37
C GLU A 77 39.27 11.23 25.09
N VAL A 78 39.17 10.41 26.16
CA VAL A 78 37.92 10.26 26.93
C VAL A 78 37.49 11.57 27.58
N LEU A 79 38.43 12.41 28.02
CA LEU A 79 38.15 13.72 28.60
C LEU A 79 37.50 14.66 27.56
N VAL A 80 38.13 14.81 26.40
CA VAL A 80 37.68 15.71 25.33
C VAL A 80 36.38 15.20 24.72
N VAL A 81 36.34 13.92 24.34
CA VAL A 81 35.14 13.30 23.78
C VAL A 81 33.99 13.38 24.77
N GLY A 82 34.23 13.07 26.05
CA GLY A 82 33.20 13.11 27.07
C GLY A 82 32.70 14.51 27.41
N TYR A 83 33.52 15.56 27.26
CA TYR A 83 33.08 16.94 27.40
C TYR A 83 32.10 17.34 26.28
N PHE A 84 32.44 17.04 25.03
CA PHE A 84 31.61 17.37 23.87
C PHE A 84 30.43 16.42 23.63
N ALA A 85 30.47 15.20 24.20
CA ALA A 85 29.38 14.23 24.14
C ALA A 85 28.07 14.74 24.77
N ARG A 86 28.09 15.85 25.51
CA ARG A 86 26.89 16.54 26.00
C ARG A 86 26.17 17.37 24.94
N ARG A 87 26.85 17.76 23.85
CA ARG A 87 26.34 18.64 22.79
C ARG A 87 26.04 17.90 21.48
N SER A 88 26.58 16.71 21.27
CA SER A 88 26.33 15.88 20.09
C SER A 88 26.19 14.41 20.48
N ASP A 89 25.32 13.69 19.77
CA ASP A 89 25.07 12.26 19.95
C ASP A 89 26.00 11.36 19.15
N ASN A 90 26.79 11.91 18.24
CA ASN A 90 27.73 11.14 17.44
C ASN A 90 29.13 11.18 18.06
N LEU A 91 29.43 10.21 18.92
CA LEU A 91 30.72 10.09 19.61
C LEU A 91 31.88 9.93 18.62
N ALA A 92 31.68 9.18 17.54
CA ALA A 92 32.73 8.95 16.53
C ALA A 92 33.14 10.24 15.81
N LEU A 93 32.22 11.16 15.53
CA LEU A 93 32.55 12.44 14.89
C LEU A 93 33.39 13.35 15.81
N ILE A 94 33.05 13.36 17.10
CA ILE A 94 33.84 14.09 18.11
C ILE A 94 35.24 13.48 18.24
N ASP A 95 35.33 12.15 18.22
CA ASP A 95 36.58 11.42 18.33
C ASP A 95 37.51 11.65 17.13
N VAL A 96 36.95 11.63 15.90
CA VAL A 96 37.70 12.02 14.70
C VAL A 96 38.25 13.45 14.83
N ALA A 97 37.43 14.39 15.30
CA ALA A 97 37.88 15.77 15.50
C ALA A 97 39.02 15.85 16.54
N PHE A 98 38.92 15.08 17.63
CA PHE A 98 40.00 14.97 18.61
C PHE A 98 41.29 14.44 17.98
N TRP A 99 41.25 13.33 17.25
CA TRP A 99 42.45 12.73 16.66
C TRP A 99 43.10 13.61 15.59
N VAL A 100 42.30 14.29 14.77
CA VAL A 100 42.81 15.21 13.74
C VAL A 100 43.44 16.46 14.34
N VAL A 101 42.78 17.09 15.33
CA VAL A 101 43.20 18.40 15.85
C VAL A 101 44.25 18.28 16.95
N LEU A 102 44.16 17.26 17.80
CA LEU A 102 44.94 17.17 19.04
C LEU A 102 45.66 15.82 19.19
N GLY A 103 44.96 14.70 19.07
CA GLY A 103 45.48 13.37 19.37
C GLY A 103 46.70 12.97 18.52
N ALA A 104 46.57 12.98 17.19
CA ALA A 104 47.65 12.56 16.30
C ALA A 104 48.85 13.53 16.32
N PRO A 105 48.66 14.87 16.29
CA PRO A 105 49.77 15.82 16.44
C PRO A 105 50.50 15.65 17.78
N LEU A 106 49.75 15.49 18.88
CA LEU A 106 50.35 15.30 20.21
C LEU A 106 51.13 13.98 20.29
N ALA A 107 50.57 12.89 19.74
CA ALA A 107 51.26 11.61 19.64
C ALA A 107 52.55 11.75 18.83
N PHE A 108 52.49 12.39 17.65
CA PHE A 108 53.66 12.59 16.80
C PHE A 108 54.78 13.35 17.53
N VAL A 109 54.47 14.52 18.12
CA VAL A 109 55.45 15.35 18.82
C VAL A 109 56.04 14.64 20.02
N THR A 110 55.21 13.94 20.81
CA THR A 110 55.67 13.23 22.01
C THR A 110 56.63 12.09 21.64
N TYR A 111 56.34 11.34 20.59
CA TYR A 111 57.17 10.19 20.20
C TYR A 111 58.47 10.63 19.51
N VAL A 112 58.48 11.76 18.79
CA VAL A 112 59.72 12.37 18.27
C VAL A 112 60.59 12.92 19.40
N THR A 113 60.03 13.66 20.36
CA THR A 113 60.82 14.40 21.35
C THR A 113 61.17 13.58 22.59
N ALA A 114 60.27 12.73 23.09
CA ALA A 114 60.47 12.01 24.35
C ALA A 114 61.03 10.60 24.17
N LEU A 115 60.81 9.97 23.02
CA LEU A 115 61.29 8.62 22.71
C LEU A 115 62.36 8.62 21.60
N GLU A 116 62.75 9.80 21.11
CA GLU A 116 63.78 10.00 20.07
C GLU A 116 63.55 9.14 18.80
N LEU A 117 62.28 8.85 18.48
CA LEU A 117 61.93 8.04 17.33
C LEU A 117 62.07 8.84 16.04
N SER A 118 62.39 8.13 14.94
CA SER A 118 62.43 8.74 13.61
C SER A 118 61.09 9.36 13.24
N TRP A 119 61.11 10.39 12.38
CA TRP A 119 59.89 11.03 11.88
C TRP A 119 58.91 10.02 11.27
N ALA A 120 59.42 9.05 10.51
CA ALA A 120 58.60 8.02 9.88
C ALA A 120 57.97 7.06 10.89
N SER A 121 58.72 6.65 11.92
CA SER A 121 58.22 5.78 13.00
C SER A 121 57.19 6.50 13.88
N SER A 122 57.42 7.77 14.20
CA SER A 122 56.49 8.58 14.99
C SER A 122 55.20 8.86 14.23
N ALA A 123 55.27 9.15 12.92
CA ALA A 123 54.09 9.31 12.08
C ALA A 123 53.27 8.00 12.01
N PHE A 124 53.95 6.86 11.90
CA PHE A 124 53.32 5.55 11.89
C PHE A 124 52.59 5.24 13.21
N VAL A 125 53.20 5.52 14.36
CA VAL A 125 52.55 5.35 15.67
C VAL A 125 51.35 6.29 15.85
N ALA A 126 51.50 7.56 15.48
CA ALA A 126 50.41 8.55 15.57
C ALA A 126 49.19 8.13 14.73
N LEU A 127 49.42 7.71 13.48
CA LEU A 127 48.40 7.22 12.58
C LEU A 127 47.71 5.97 13.15
N LYS A 128 48.50 5.03 13.69
CA LYS A 128 47.97 3.81 14.29
C LYS A 128 47.07 4.10 15.49
N LEU A 129 47.49 5.01 16.37
CA LEU A 129 46.71 5.40 17.54
C LEU A 129 45.38 6.04 17.12
N SER A 130 45.42 6.86 16.06
CA SER A 130 44.23 7.51 15.50
C SER A 130 43.23 6.51 14.93
N VAL A 131 43.68 5.61 14.07
CA VAL A 131 42.82 4.55 13.49
C VAL A 131 42.19 3.69 14.60
N ASN A 132 42.96 3.37 15.65
CA ASN A 132 42.46 2.60 16.79
C ASN A 132 41.40 3.36 17.60
N GLY A 133 41.61 4.65 17.88
CA GLY A 133 40.64 5.49 18.59
C GLY A 133 39.34 5.64 17.82
N VAL A 134 39.42 6.02 16.53
CA VAL A 134 38.22 6.22 15.70
C VAL A 134 37.40 4.93 15.57
N PHE A 135 38.04 3.78 15.41
CA PHE A 135 37.34 2.49 15.36
C PHE A 135 36.63 2.21 16.69
N ASN A 136 37.33 2.44 17.80
CA ASN A 136 36.77 2.22 19.13
C ASN A 136 35.59 3.15 19.42
N ALA A 137 35.61 4.39 18.92
CA ALA A 137 34.49 5.32 19.04
C ALA A 137 33.28 4.90 18.20
N VAL A 138 33.50 4.39 16.97
CA VAL A 138 32.44 3.82 16.14
C VAL A 138 31.80 2.62 16.84
N PHE A 139 32.62 1.72 17.37
CA PHE A 139 32.15 0.53 18.08
C PHE A 139 31.40 0.89 19.37
N ALA A 140 31.91 1.86 20.15
CA ALA A 140 31.25 2.35 21.36
C ALA A 140 29.85 2.92 21.05
N GLY A 141 29.70 3.67 19.96
CA GLY A 141 28.41 4.21 19.53
C GLY A 141 27.42 3.11 19.11
N LEU A 142 27.88 2.05 18.43
CA LEU A 142 27.05 0.89 18.11
C LEU A 142 26.58 0.17 19.39
N VAL A 143 27.50 -0.09 20.33
CA VAL A 143 27.16 -0.70 21.62
C VAL A 143 26.08 0.12 22.32
N LEU A 144 26.23 1.44 22.41
CA LEU A 144 25.23 2.32 23.02
C LEU A 144 23.86 2.29 22.30
N GLY A 145 23.84 2.05 20.99
CA GLY A 145 22.61 1.91 20.21
C GLY A 145 21.85 0.60 20.44
N VAL A 146 22.57 -0.51 20.61
CA VAL A 146 21.97 -1.86 20.75
C VAL A 146 21.70 -2.22 22.21
N LEU A 147 22.53 -1.74 23.14
CA LEU A 147 22.48 -2.06 24.57
C LEU A 147 21.09 -1.86 25.23
N PRO A 148 20.31 -0.80 24.92
CA PRO A 148 18.97 -0.62 25.50
C PRO A 148 17.95 -1.71 25.14
N GLY A 149 18.14 -2.41 24.01
CA GLY A 149 17.28 -3.52 23.58
C GLY A 149 17.59 -4.84 24.27
N LEU A 150 18.82 -5.00 24.78
CA LEU A 150 19.31 -6.22 25.44
C LEU A 150 19.14 -6.19 26.97
N LEU A 151 18.84 -5.03 27.56
CA LEU A 151 18.70 -4.85 29.00
C LEU A 151 17.23 -4.90 29.47
N PRO A 152 16.95 -5.49 30.65
CA PRO A 152 15.61 -5.48 31.25
C PRO A 152 15.04 -4.07 31.42
N SER A 153 13.71 -3.94 31.34
CA SER A 153 12.96 -2.68 31.39
C SER A 153 13.22 -1.81 32.64
N THR A 154 13.78 -2.39 33.70
CA THR A 154 14.20 -1.71 34.94
C THR A 154 15.45 -0.80 34.77
N ILE A 155 16.25 -0.99 33.71
CA ILE A 155 17.50 -0.25 33.44
C ILE A 155 17.35 0.74 32.26
N ARG A 156 16.14 0.86 31.68
CA ARG A 156 15.82 1.60 30.43
C ARG A 156 16.01 3.12 30.41
N ARG A 157 16.62 3.73 31.44
CA ARG A 157 16.95 5.17 31.47
C ARG A 157 18.25 5.49 30.72
N LEU A 158 18.54 4.77 29.64
CA LEU A 158 19.64 5.10 28.75
C LEU A 158 19.20 6.24 27.79
N PRO A 159 20.10 7.18 27.46
CA PRO A 159 19.79 8.26 26.53
C PRO A 159 19.38 7.67 25.17
N LYS A 160 18.24 8.14 24.63
CA LYS A 160 17.78 7.73 23.29
C LYS A 160 18.73 8.30 22.24
N MET A 161 19.19 7.45 21.33
CA MET A 161 20.02 7.86 20.20
C MET A 161 19.14 8.16 18.99
N SER A 162 19.52 9.14 18.17
CA SER A 162 18.80 9.42 16.93
C SER A 162 18.96 8.27 15.92
N TYR A 163 17.96 8.10 15.05
CA TYR A 163 18.02 7.09 13.98
C TYR A 163 19.21 7.31 13.04
N ASP A 164 19.50 8.57 12.69
CA ASP A 164 20.69 8.96 11.92
C ASP A 164 21.99 8.47 12.56
N ALA A 165 22.16 8.68 13.86
CA ALA A 165 23.34 8.24 14.58
C ALA A 165 23.43 6.71 14.64
N LEU A 166 22.31 6.00 14.87
CA LEU A 166 22.32 4.53 14.88
C LEU A 166 22.75 3.95 13.54
N LEU A 167 22.16 4.47 12.46
CA LEU A 167 22.45 3.99 11.11
C LEU A 167 23.90 4.28 10.72
N PHE A 168 24.40 5.48 11.06
CA PHE A 168 25.80 5.86 10.86
C PHE A 168 26.77 4.88 11.54
N HIS A 169 26.61 4.61 12.84
CA HIS A 169 27.52 3.72 13.57
C HIS A 169 27.42 2.28 13.08
N THR A 170 26.23 1.83 12.68
CA THR A 170 26.02 0.47 12.15
C THR A 170 26.74 0.28 10.81
N LEU A 171 26.51 1.18 9.85
CA LEU A 171 27.15 1.13 8.53
C LEU A 171 28.68 1.25 8.65
N ALA A 172 29.15 2.22 9.44
CA ALA A 172 30.57 2.44 9.65
C ALA A 172 31.22 1.22 10.31
N PHE A 173 30.61 0.62 11.33
CA PHE A 173 31.17 -0.55 12.01
C PHE A 173 31.28 -1.76 11.08
N VAL A 174 30.22 -2.08 10.32
CA VAL A 174 30.22 -3.22 9.39
C VAL A 174 31.27 -3.07 8.30
N ALA A 175 31.40 -1.87 7.73
CA ALA A 175 32.40 -1.62 6.71
C ALA A 175 33.83 -1.59 7.29
N LEU A 176 34.03 -0.98 8.47
CA LEU A 176 35.35 -0.92 9.10
C LEU A 176 35.83 -2.29 9.58
N ILE A 177 34.96 -3.14 10.13
CA ILE A 177 35.38 -4.48 10.58
C ILE A 177 35.78 -5.36 9.39
N ALA A 178 35.11 -5.23 8.24
CA ALA A 178 35.48 -5.93 7.02
C ALA A 178 36.85 -5.47 6.50
N THR A 179 37.06 -4.15 6.38
CA THR A 179 38.36 -3.57 5.96
C THR A 179 39.48 -3.95 6.92
N LEU A 180 39.21 -3.90 8.23
CA LEU A 180 40.16 -4.31 9.27
C LEU A 180 40.53 -5.79 9.14
N ALA A 181 39.54 -6.68 8.98
CA ALA A 181 39.76 -8.11 8.83
C ALA A 181 40.61 -8.43 7.58
N LEU A 182 40.34 -7.78 6.45
CA LEU A 182 41.13 -7.92 5.23
C LEU A 182 42.56 -7.42 5.42
N THR A 183 42.75 -6.26 6.06
CA THR A 183 44.08 -5.70 6.33
C THR A 183 44.88 -6.58 7.28
N ILE A 184 44.22 -7.20 8.28
CA ILE A 184 44.85 -8.18 9.18
C ILE A 184 45.29 -9.41 8.40
N ALA A 185 44.42 -9.94 7.53
CA ALA A 185 44.72 -11.13 6.74
C ALA A 185 45.92 -10.88 5.82
N ASP A 186 45.88 -9.79 5.05
CA ASP A 186 46.96 -9.38 4.14
C ASP A 186 48.28 -9.18 4.89
N SER A 187 48.27 -8.46 6.01
CA SER A 187 49.50 -8.25 6.79
C SER A 187 50.05 -9.53 7.41
N ARG A 188 49.20 -10.50 7.79
CA ARG A 188 49.66 -11.80 8.30
C ARG A 188 50.28 -12.64 7.19
N ASP A 189 49.75 -12.55 5.98
CA ASP A 189 50.27 -13.27 4.82
C ASP A 189 51.59 -12.66 4.34
N ASP A 190 51.73 -11.32 4.31
CA ASP A 190 53.01 -10.64 4.04
C ASP A 190 54.08 -11.05 5.08
N GLN A 191 53.72 -11.06 6.37
CA GLN A 191 54.65 -11.51 7.42
C GLN A 191 55.06 -12.98 7.25
N ARG A 192 54.13 -13.87 6.89
CA ARG A 192 54.43 -15.29 6.64
C ARG A 192 55.34 -15.46 5.42
N SER A 193 55.02 -14.77 4.31
CA SER A 193 55.78 -14.82 3.06
C SER A 193 57.22 -14.36 3.30
N ARG A 194 57.43 -13.21 3.95
CA ARG A 194 58.78 -12.69 4.20
C ARG A 194 59.61 -13.59 5.11
N LEU A 195 58.99 -14.23 6.12
CA LEU A 195 59.70 -15.20 6.96
C LEU A 195 60.10 -16.45 6.17
N GLN A 196 59.26 -16.88 5.22
CA GLN A 196 59.57 -18.00 4.33
C GLN A 196 60.67 -17.63 3.32
N ASP A 197 60.68 -16.40 2.81
CA ASP A 197 61.76 -15.88 1.95
C ASP A 197 63.09 -15.84 2.71
N VAL A 198 63.08 -15.35 3.96
CA VAL A 198 64.26 -15.36 4.86
C VAL A 198 64.77 -16.79 5.06
N SER A 199 63.87 -17.75 5.36
CA SER A 199 64.25 -19.16 5.52
C SER A 199 64.91 -19.71 4.24
N THR A 200 64.26 -19.51 3.09
CA THR A 200 64.75 -19.97 1.78
C THR A 200 66.10 -19.36 1.42
N PHE A 201 66.28 -18.07 1.70
CA PHE A 201 67.53 -17.36 1.48
C PHE A 201 68.65 -17.90 2.36
N LEU A 202 68.40 -18.10 3.66
CA LEU A 202 69.39 -18.64 4.59
C LEU A 202 69.81 -20.07 4.22
N TRP A 203 68.87 -20.92 3.82
CA TRP A 203 69.17 -22.26 3.30
C TRP A 203 69.96 -22.22 1.99
N PHE A 204 69.63 -21.30 1.07
CA PHE A 204 70.39 -21.10 -0.16
C PHE A 204 71.84 -20.72 0.12
N VAL A 205 72.07 -19.73 0.99
CA VAL A 205 73.43 -19.31 1.40
C VAL A 205 74.16 -20.48 2.05
N GLY A 206 73.51 -21.20 2.97
CA GLY A 206 74.09 -22.36 3.65
C GLY A 206 74.54 -23.44 2.68
N ASN A 207 73.68 -23.81 1.72
CA ASN A 207 74.00 -24.84 0.73
C ASN A 207 75.09 -24.40 -0.27
N ASP A 208 75.08 -23.15 -0.75
CA ASP A 208 76.09 -22.64 -1.68
C ASP A 208 77.49 -22.55 -1.03
N VAL A 209 77.53 -22.12 0.24
CA VAL A 209 78.76 -22.11 1.04
C VAL A 209 79.25 -23.52 1.32
N LEU A 210 78.36 -24.43 1.73
CA LEU A 210 78.70 -25.83 1.98
C LEU A 210 79.25 -26.52 0.72
N GLN A 211 78.65 -26.26 -0.44
CA GLN A 211 79.13 -26.75 -1.73
C GLN A 211 80.49 -26.17 -2.10
N SER A 212 80.73 -24.88 -1.81
CA SER A 212 82.02 -24.24 -2.03
C SER A 212 83.12 -24.84 -1.14
N LEU A 213 82.84 -25.03 0.16
CA LEU A 213 83.75 -25.66 1.12
C LEU A 213 84.02 -27.13 0.82
N SER A 214 83.06 -27.85 0.25
CA SER A 214 83.25 -29.25 -0.19
C SER A 214 84.22 -29.38 -1.38
N LYS A 215 84.34 -28.33 -2.20
CA LYS A 215 85.26 -28.28 -3.35
C LYS A 215 86.64 -27.75 -2.94
N ASP A 216 86.68 -26.80 -2.02
CA ASP A 216 87.90 -26.18 -1.49
C ASP A 216 87.74 -25.90 0.02
N PRO A 217 88.34 -26.74 0.89
CA PRO A 217 88.25 -26.58 2.34
C PRO A 217 88.87 -25.29 2.90
N GLU A 218 89.75 -24.62 2.15
CA GLU A 218 90.36 -23.34 2.53
C GLU A 218 89.61 -22.11 1.98
N ALA A 219 88.50 -22.32 1.25
CA ALA A 219 87.73 -21.22 0.70
C ALA A 219 87.21 -20.28 1.81
N HIS A 220 87.39 -18.97 1.62
CA HIS A 220 86.87 -17.93 2.50
C HIS A 220 85.56 -17.34 1.95
N PRO A 221 84.37 -17.90 2.30
CA PRO A 221 83.10 -17.37 1.83
C PRO A 221 82.91 -15.94 2.36
N THR A 222 82.46 -15.02 1.50
CA THR A 222 82.24 -13.61 1.87
C THR A 222 80.75 -13.28 1.86
N ALA A 223 80.22 -12.76 2.97
CA ALA A 223 78.81 -12.36 3.08
C ALA A 223 78.38 -11.32 2.02
N GLU A 224 79.32 -10.46 1.58
CA GLU A 224 79.08 -9.48 0.50
C GLU A 224 78.60 -10.11 -0.81
N ARG A 225 79.01 -11.34 -1.13
CA ARG A 225 78.58 -12.07 -2.34
C ARG A 225 77.07 -12.23 -2.42
N TYR A 226 76.37 -12.29 -1.28
CA TYR A 226 74.92 -12.48 -1.21
C TYR A 226 74.13 -11.19 -0.98
N SER A 227 74.81 -10.05 -0.76
CA SER A 227 74.20 -8.76 -0.44
C SER A 227 73.18 -8.29 -1.49
N GLY A 228 73.47 -8.47 -2.78
CA GLY A 228 72.57 -8.10 -3.87
C GLY A 228 71.27 -8.91 -3.87
N ARG A 229 71.34 -10.21 -3.56
CA ARG A 229 70.17 -11.09 -3.48
C ARG A 229 69.35 -10.82 -2.21
N LEU A 230 70.02 -10.53 -1.09
CA LEU A 230 69.37 -10.11 0.15
C LEU A 230 68.65 -8.76 -0.02
N ALA A 231 69.28 -7.79 -0.66
CA ALA A 231 68.67 -6.49 -0.96
C ALA A 231 67.45 -6.63 -1.88
N SER A 232 67.52 -7.51 -2.89
CA SER A 232 66.40 -7.81 -3.78
C SER A 232 65.24 -8.48 -3.04
N MET A 233 65.52 -9.44 -2.14
CA MET A 233 64.50 -10.12 -1.33
C MET A 233 63.78 -9.14 -0.40
N LEU A 234 64.50 -8.19 0.18
CA LEU A 234 63.96 -7.20 1.10
C LEU A 234 63.32 -5.98 0.40
N GLY A 235 63.47 -5.85 -0.93
CA GLY A 235 62.99 -4.71 -1.69
C GLY A 235 63.77 -3.41 -1.44
N ALA A 236 65.01 -3.49 -0.95
CA ALA A 236 65.84 -2.34 -0.60
C ALA A 236 66.72 -1.92 -1.79
N ALA A 237 66.32 -0.88 -2.53
CA ALA A 237 66.97 -0.48 -3.79
C ALA A 237 68.27 0.34 -3.64
N GLY A 238 68.75 0.66 -2.43
CA GLY A 238 69.74 1.75 -2.25
C GLY A 238 71.00 1.48 -1.39
N ASP A 239 70.95 0.62 -0.37
CA ASP A 239 72.06 0.48 0.60
C ASP A 239 72.58 -0.96 0.67
N ARG A 240 73.55 -1.30 -0.18
CA ARG A 240 74.10 -2.67 -0.28
C ARG A 240 75.15 -2.97 0.79
N SER A 241 75.85 -1.96 1.32
CA SER A 241 76.95 -2.15 2.28
C SER A 241 76.44 -2.35 3.71
N GLY A 242 75.38 -1.64 4.13
CA GLY A 242 74.74 -1.87 5.44
C GLY A 242 74.04 -3.23 5.54
N ILE A 243 73.50 -3.73 4.42
CA ILE A 243 72.82 -5.02 4.33
C ILE A 243 73.83 -6.19 4.37
N ALA A 244 75.02 -6.04 3.78
CA ALA A 244 76.06 -7.06 3.83
C ALA A 244 76.51 -7.37 5.26
N GLY A 245 76.61 -6.36 6.13
CA GLY A 245 76.95 -6.51 7.55
C GLY A 245 75.86 -7.14 8.42
N SER A 246 74.69 -7.43 7.85
CA SER A 246 73.58 -8.08 8.55
C SER A 246 73.57 -9.61 8.42
N LEU A 247 74.35 -10.15 7.46
CA LEU A 247 74.50 -11.58 7.21
C LEU A 247 75.81 -12.06 7.85
N THR A 248 75.78 -13.19 8.53
CA THR A 248 76.95 -13.80 9.15
C THR A 248 76.98 -15.29 8.84
N ILE A 249 78.16 -15.78 8.45
CA ILE A 249 78.40 -17.19 8.15
C ILE A 249 79.42 -17.67 9.17
N ALA A 250 79.09 -18.70 9.93
CA ALA A 250 79.93 -19.21 11.00
C ALA A 250 80.01 -20.74 10.95
N LYS A 251 81.17 -21.28 11.31
CA LYS A 251 81.32 -22.71 11.57
C LYS A 251 81.00 -23.01 13.03
N VAL A 252 80.28 -24.10 13.26
CA VAL A 252 80.08 -24.68 14.60
C VAL A 252 81.10 -25.79 14.73
N ALA A 253 82.10 -25.61 15.60
CA ALA A 253 83.10 -26.62 15.90
C ALA A 253 82.49 -27.81 16.65
N THR A 254 83.21 -28.94 16.69
CA THR A 254 82.75 -30.17 17.35
C THR A 254 82.58 -30.03 18.87
N ASP A 255 83.19 -29.03 19.49
CA ASP A 255 83.01 -28.65 20.89
C ASP A 255 81.80 -27.71 21.13
N GLY A 256 81.08 -27.34 20.07
CA GLY A 256 79.94 -26.43 20.08
C GLY A 256 80.29 -24.95 20.03
N SER A 257 81.58 -24.58 19.93
CA SER A 257 81.99 -23.18 19.75
C SER A 257 81.64 -22.66 18.35
N ILE A 258 81.20 -21.41 18.27
CA ILE A 258 80.82 -20.75 17.01
C ILE A 258 81.98 -19.85 16.58
N VAL A 259 82.60 -20.16 15.45
CA VAL A 259 83.71 -19.38 14.88
C VAL A 259 83.22 -18.72 13.58
N PRO A 260 83.21 -17.37 13.48
CA PRO A 260 82.79 -16.69 12.27
C PRO A 260 83.76 -16.99 11.11
N LEU A 261 83.20 -17.38 9.96
CA LEU A 261 83.91 -17.46 8.68
C LEU A 261 83.78 -16.15 7.90
N SER A 262 82.66 -15.44 8.07
CA SER A 262 82.39 -14.11 7.50
C SER A 262 81.41 -13.34 8.37
N GLY A 263 81.73 -12.08 8.69
CA GLY A 263 80.93 -11.24 9.60
C GLY A 263 81.24 -11.47 11.09
N GLU A 264 80.40 -10.91 11.96
CA GLU A 264 80.53 -11.02 13.42
C GLU A 264 79.53 -12.05 13.98
N ALA A 265 79.99 -13.26 14.29
CA ALA A 265 79.14 -14.28 14.93
C ALA A 265 78.90 -13.95 16.40
N ARG A 266 77.63 -13.97 16.83
CA ARG A 266 77.28 -13.83 18.25
C ARG A 266 77.21 -15.20 18.91
N SER A 267 77.97 -15.37 20.00
CA SER A 267 77.70 -16.45 20.94
C SER A 267 76.44 -16.09 21.72
N PHE A 268 75.37 -16.85 21.51
CA PHE A 268 74.11 -16.64 22.22
C PHE A 268 74.31 -17.04 23.69
N GLY A 269 74.53 -16.04 24.56
CA GLY A 269 74.59 -16.26 26.01
C GLY A 269 73.28 -16.83 26.57
N LYS A 270 73.34 -17.37 27.81
CA LYS A 270 72.23 -18.04 28.53
C LYS A 270 70.95 -17.19 28.76
N THR A 271 70.87 -15.95 28.28
CA THR A 271 69.84 -14.96 28.65
C THR A 271 68.82 -14.65 27.55
N GLY A 272 68.79 -15.37 26.43
CA GLY A 272 67.77 -15.20 25.37
C GLY A 272 66.89 -16.42 25.15
N SER A 273 65.80 -16.25 24.39
CA SER A 273 64.90 -17.35 24.00
C SER A 273 65.07 -17.69 22.52
N VAL A 274 65.19 -18.97 22.19
CA VAL A 274 65.21 -19.46 20.81
C VAL A 274 63.88 -20.15 20.50
N ILE A 275 63.25 -19.76 19.40
CA ILE A 275 62.06 -20.42 18.86
C ILE A 275 62.46 -21.05 17.52
N VAL A 276 62.32 -22.37 17.41
CA VAL A 276 62.59 -23.12 16.16
C VAL A 276 61.28 -23.37 15.45
N ARG A 277 61.20 -22.99 14.17
CA ARG A 277 60.04 -23.22 13.31
C ARG A 277 60.11 -24.59 12.61
N PRO A 278 58.97 -25.14 12.13
CA PRO A 278 58.94 -26.42 11.43
C PRO A 278 59.79 -26.47 10.15
N ASP A 279 60.05 -25.33 9.53
CA ASP A 279 60.89 -25.15 8.32
C ASP A 279 62.41 -25.12 8.64
N GLY A 280 62.79 -25.36 9.89
CA GLY A 280 64.18 -25.35 10.36
C GLY A 280 64.75 -23.95 10.62
N LEU A 281 63.98 -22.88 10.40
CA LEU A 281 64.37 -21.52 10.75
C LEU A 281 64.27 -21.31 12.26
N ALA A 282 65.36 -20.89 12.88
CA ALA A 282 65.39 -20.54 14.29
C ALA A 282 65.44 -19.02 14.47
N ILE A 283 64.69 -18.52 15.45
CA ILE A 283 64.62 -17.10 15.81
C ILE A 283 65.14 -16.97 17.23
N TRP A 284 66.26 -16.29 17.41
CA TRP A 284 66.74 -15.89 18.72
C TRP A 284 66.23 -14.49 19.07
N SER A 285 65.68 -14.32 20.27
CA SER A 285 65.25 -13.03 20.81
C SER A 285 65.93 -12.72 22.15
N PRO A 286 66.27 -11.43 22.43
CA PRO A 286 66.80 -10.99 23.72
C PRO A 286 65.87 -11.25 24.92
N ALA A 287 66.36 -11.05 26.14
CA ALA A 287 65.58 -11.12 27.39
C ALA A 287 64.39 -10.12 27.41
N ARG A 288 63.41 -10.37 28.28
CA ARG A 288 62.17 -9.56 28.41
C ARG A 288 62.36 -8.20 29.11
N ASP A 289 63.58 -7.82 29.45
CA ASP A 289 63.92 -6.56 30.13
C ASP A 289 63.97 -5.35 29.18
N ARG A 290 63.91 -5.57 27.85
CA ARG A 290 63.87 -4.52 26.81
C ARG A 290 62.51 -4.41 26.13
N HIS A 291 62.22 -3.23 25.58
CA HIS A 291 60.97 -2.92 24.85
C HIS A 291 60.71 -3.88 23.68
N GLU A 292 59.47 -4.32 23.47
CA GLU A 292 59.08 -5.37 22.49
C GLU A 292 59.54 -5.04 21.05
N ILE A 293 59.44 -3.77 20.65
CA ILE A 293 59.91 -3.27 19.34
C ILE A 293 61.44 -3.39 19.20
N LEU A 294 62.19 -2.94 20.20
CA LEU A 294 63.66 -3.02 20.19
C LEU A 294 64.14 -4.47 20.24
N ARG A 295 63.47 -5.30 21.06
CA ARG A 295 63.72 -6.73 21.18
C ARG A 295 63.53 -7.47 19.85
N THR A 296 62.53 -7.07 19.06
CA THR A 296 62.28 -7.65 17.73
C THR A 296 63.35 -7.21 16.72
N ARG A 297 63.79 -5.94 16.75
CA ARG A 297 64.88 -5.45 15.88
C ARG A 297 66.25 -6.08 16.22
N GLU A 298 66.50 -6.38 17.49
CA GLU A 298 67.74 -7.02 17.98
C GLU A 298 67.74 -8.56 17.81
N SER A 299 66.63 -9.14 17.37
CA SER A 299 66.52 -10.59 17.15
C SER A 299 67.39 -11.05 15.97
N VAL A 300 67.68 -12.35 15.93
CA VAL A 300 68.52 -12.97 14.89
C VAL A 300 67.80 -14.19 14.32
N TYR A 301 67.68 -14.23 13.00
CA TYR A 301 67.20 -15.38 12.24
C TYR A 301 68.39 -16.26 11.87
N PHE A 302 68.32 -17.57 12.10
CA PHE A 302 69.43 -18.45 11.71
C PHE A 302 68.97 -19.85 11.33
N VAL A 303 69.78 -20.52 10.49
CA VAL A 303 69.66 -21.94 10.15
C VAL A 303 70.99 -22.64 10.45
N SER A 304 70.93 -23.93 10.74
CA SER A 304 72.12 -24.75 11.01
C SER A 304 72.07 -26.01 10.15
N LEU A 305 73.09 -26.16 9.28
CA LEU A 305 73.21 -27.26 8.34
C LEU A 305 74.28 -28.24 8.87
N PRO A 306 73.97 -29.54 9.05
CA PRO A 306 74.98 -30.51 9.43
C PRO A 306 76.00 -30.69 8.31
N VAL A 307 77.29 -30.68 8.65
CA VAL A 307 78.37 -30.93 7.69
C VAL A 307 78.79 -32.39 7.87
N GLY A 308 78.53 -33.25 6.89
CA GLY A 308 79.04 -34.63 6.92
C GLY A 308 80.53 -34.66 6.58
N ALA A 309 81.34 -35.46 7.32
CA ALA A 309 82.74 -35.89 7.11
C ALA A 309 83.75 -34.98 6.36
N VAL A 310 83.47 -33.68 6.24
CA VAL A 310 84.30 -32.67 5.60
C VAL A 310 84.65 -31.67 6.71
N SER A 311 85.91 -31.64 7.16
CA SER A 311 86.48 -30.68 8.13
C SER A 311 86.10 -30.87 9.62
N ASP A 312 86.85 -30.23 10.53
CA ASP A 312 86.66 -30.10 11.99
C ASP A 312 85.38 -29.31 12.39
N MET A 313 84.31 -29.42 11.60
CA MET A 313 83.05 -28.68 11.76
C MET A 313 81.89 -29.65 12.02
N ALA A 314 81.11 -29.41 13.06
CA ALA A 314 79.88 -30.15 13.32
C ALA A 314 78.69 -29.63 12.47
N ALA A 315 78.62 -28.31 12.26
CA ALA A 315 77.57 -27.69 11.45
C ALA A 315 78.02 -26.34 10.86
N LEU A 316 77.40 -25.94 9.75
CA LEU A 316 77.49 -24.60 9.20
C LEU A 316 76.27 -23.79 9.67
N ARG A 317 76.52 -22.62 10.24
CA ARG A 317 75.46 -21.71 10.72
C ARG A 317 75.44 -20.44 9.88
N VAL A 318 74.25 -20.08 9.40
CA VAL A 318 74.02 -18.82 8.67
C VAL A 318 73.03 -18.00 9.46
N GLU A 319 73.38 -16.75 9.76
CA GLU A 319 72.62 -15.83 10.60
C GLU A 319 72.29 -14.54 9.85
N LEU A 320 71.07 -14.04 10.01
CA LEU A 320 70.59 -12.76 9.50
C LEU A 320 70.03 -11.93 10.65
N ARG A 321 70.53 -10.70 10.83
CA ARG A 321 69.97 -9.74 11.80
C ARG A 321 68.52 -9.41 11.43
N ALA A 322 67.63 -9.32 12.42
CA ALA A 322 66.22 -9.08 12.16
C ALA A 322 65.91 -7.63 11.74
N ALA A 323 66.72 -6.65 12.14
CA ALA A 323 66.55 -5.24 11.81
C ALA A 323 66.17 -4.96 10.34
N PRO A 324 66.92 -5.41 9.31
CA PRO A 324 66.56 -5.18 7.91
C PRO A 324 65.25 -5.84 7.47
N VAL A 325 64.88 -6.99 8.07
CA VAL A 325 63.59 -7.66 7.82
C VAL A 325 62.45 -6.88 8.46
N VAL A 326 62.66 -6.36 9.67
CA VAL A 326 61.70 -5.53 10.40
C VAL A 326 61.49 -4.21 9.67
N ASP A 327 62.54 -3.57 9.16
CA ASP A 327 62.43 -2.32 8.37
C ASP A 327 61.60 -2.54 7.10
N ALA A 328 61.75 -3.69 6.43
CA ALA A 328 60.96 -4.04 5.26
C ALA A 328 59.48 -4.31 5.60
N LEU A 329 59.21 -4.98 6.74
CA LEU A 329 57.86 -5.19 7.27
C LEU A 329 57.20 -3.88 7.72
N GLU A 330 57.93 -2.98 8.37
CA GLU A 330 57.44 -1.65 8.75
C GLU A 330 57.14 -0.80 7.51
N ALA A 331 57.97 -0.90 6.47
CA ALA A 331 57.73 -0.21 5.21
C ALA A 331 56.42 -0.67 4.53
N SER A 332 56.17 -1.98 4.50
CA SER A 332 54.90 -2.57 4.04
C SER A 332 53.71 -2.15 4.92
N GLY A 333 53.89 -2.24 6.24
CA GLY A 333 52.88 -1.87 7.23
C GLY A 333 52.46 -0.39 7.17
N ARG A 334 53.37 0.53 6.83
CA ARG A 334 53.04 1.94 6.60
C ARG A 334 52.06 2.12 5.44
N TRP A 335 52.28 1.42 4.33
CA TRP A 335 51.36 1.48 3.18
C TRP A 335 50.01 0.89 3.51
N ASN A 336 49.97 -0.27 4.17
CA ASN A 336 48.72 -0.89 4.60
C ASN A 336 47.94 -0.03 5.61
N LEU A 337 48.63 0.65 6.53
CA LEU A 337 48.01 1.57 7.46
C LEU A 337 47.50 2.85 6.78
N LEU A 338 48.22 3.39 5.79
CA LEU A 338 47.76 4.51 4.97
C LEU A 338 46.51 4.14 4.16
N MET A 339 46.50 2.95 3.54
CA MET A 339 45.34 2.41 2.83
C MET A 339 44.16 2.22 3.78
N LEU A 340 44.37 1.65 4.96
CA LEU A 340 43.34 1.49 5.98
C LEU A 340 42.79 2.84 6.44
N THR A 341 43.65 3.85 6.61
CA THR A 341 43.22 5.21 6.97
C THR A 341 42.38 5.83 5.85
N GLY A 342 42.82 5.72 4.60
CA GLY A 342 42.06 6.19 3.44
C GLY A 342 40.71 5.51 3.30
N ALA A 343 40.68 4.17 3.46
CA ALA A 343 39.45 3.39 3.47
C ALA A 343 38.54 3.79 4.64
N MET A 344 39.10 4.06 5.81
CA MET A 344 38.34 4.50 6.99
C MET A 344 37.70 5.88 6.77
N VAL A 345 38.44 6.84 6.18
CA VAL A 345 37.89 8.15 5.80
C VAL A 345 36.77 7.98 4.78
N PHE A 346 36.97 7.16 3.75
CA PHE A 346 35.94 6.87 2.75
C PHE A 346 34.69 6.24 3.38
N VAL A 347 34.85 5.20 4.20
CA VAL A 347 33.76 4.53 4.92
C VAL A 347 33.02 5.52 5.82
N PHE A 348 33.73 6.42 6.49
CA PHE A 348 33.12 7.42 7.35
C PHE A 348 32.27 8.42 6.56
N ILE A 349 32.81 8.96 5.45
CA ILE A 349 32.09 9.88 4.55
C ILE A 349 30.88 9.18 3.94
N ALA A 350 31.06 7.97 3.39
CA ALA A 350 30.00 7.19 2.77
C ALA A 350 28.89 6.86 3.78
N SER A 351 29.24 6.38 4.98
CA SER A 351 28.28 6.08 6.04
C SER A 351 27.51 7.33 6.48
N ARG A 352 28.17 8.51 6.50
CA ARG A 352 27.52 9.78 6.84
C ARG A 352 26.56 10.25 5.75
N LEU A 353 26.96 10.15 4.48
CA LEU A 353 26.10 10.50 3.36
C LEU A 353 24.87 9.59 3.32
N LEU A 354 25.07 8.28 3.45
CA LEU A 354 23.98 7.30 3.43
C LEU A 354 23.04 7.46 4.63
N SER A 355 23.58 7.74 5.83
CA SER A 355 22.76 7.98 7.02
C SER A 355 21.88 9.23 6.86
N LEU A 356 22.43 10.30 6.29
CA LEU A 356 21.68 11.52 6.01
C LEU A 356 20.61 11.29 4.92
N GLN A 357 20.95 10.56 3.86
CA GLN A 357 20.02 10.25 2.77
C GLN A 357 18.82 9.43 3.27
N LEU A 358 19.02 8.49 4.19
CA LEU A 358 17.97 7.63 4.72
C LEU A 358 17.17 8.27 5.87
N SER A 359 17.82 9.05 6.73
CA SER A 359 17.17 9.60 7.93
C SER A 359 16.47 10.94 7.73
N THR A 360 16.96 11.78 6.80
CA THR A 360 16.42 13.14 6.60
C THR A 360 14.97 13.14 6.13
N PRO A 361 14.56 12.32 5.14
CA PRO A 361 13.16 12.26 4.69
C PRO A 361 12.22 11.82 5.82
N LEU A 362 12.61 10.79 6.59
CA LEU A 362 11.82 10.30 7.73
C LEU A 362 11.65 11.36 8.82
N ARG A 363 12.71 12.13 9.11
CA ARG A 363 12.64 13.21 10.09
C ARG A 363 11.70 14.32 9.63
N ARG A 364 11.82 14.76 8.36
CA ARG A 364 10.93 15.77 7.77
C ARG A 364 9.47 15.31 7.72
N LEU A 365 9.23 14.04 7.40
CA LEU A 365 7.90 13.45 7.42
C LEU A 365 7.31 13.41 8.84
N SER A 366 8.11 13.05 9.86
CA SER A 366 7.69 13.11 11.26
C SER A 366 7.39 14.54 11.74
N GLU A 367 8.14 15.54 11.27
CA GLU A 367 7.90 16.96 11.58
C GLU A 367 6.64 17.48 10.90
N ALA A 368 6.42 17.12 9.63
CA ALA A 368 5.23 17.50 8.86
C ALA A 368 3.94 16.89 9.45
N THR A 369 3.98 15.61 9.81
CA THR A 369 2.84 14.92 10.44
C THR A 369 2.50 15.46 11.84
N GLY A 370 3.50 15.85 12.63
CA GLY A 370 3.29 16.43 13.96
C GLY A 370 2.57 17.79 13.94
N ASN A 371 2.72 18.57 12.86
CA ASN A 371 2.11 19.89 12.69
C ASN A 371 0.87 19.90 11.78
N LEU A 372 0.36 18.73 11.42
CA LEU A 372 -0.72 18.61 10.44
C LEU A 372 -2.01 19.40 10.80
N PRO A 373 -2.50 19.41 12.06
CA PRO A 373 -3.72 20.13 12.40
C PRO A 373 -3.63 21.65 12.25
N SER A 374 -2.43 22.23 12.44
CA SER A 374 -2.22 23.68 12.29
C SER A 374 -2.03 24.09 10.82
N LEU A 375 -1.40 23.23 10.01
CA LEU A 375 -1.23 23.43 8.57
C LEU A 375 -2.57 23.39 7.81
N ILE A 376 -3.47 22.49 8.19
CA ILE A 376 -4.81 22.41 7.57
C ILE A 376 -5.65 23.66 7.88
N ARG A 377 -5.53 24.22 9.09
CA ARG A 377 -6.30 25.42 9.50
C ARG A 377 -5.79 26.72 8.89
N SER A 378 -4.51 26.82 8.58
CA SER A 378 -3.90 28.08 8.12
C SER A 378 -4.07 28.34 6.61
N GLY A 379 -4.62 27.38 5.86
CA GLY A 379 -4.82 27.52 4.41
C GLY A 379 -3.52 27.59 3.60
N SER A 380 -2.38 27.20 4.21
CA SER A 380 -1.08 27.22 3.55
C SER A 380 -1.08 26.34 2.30
N HIS A 381 -0.53 26.86 1.19
CA HIS A 381 -0.45 26.17 -0.08
C HIS A 381 0.61 25.05 -0.03
N GLY A 382 0.15 23.84 0.29
CA GLY A 382 0.93 22.62 0.18
C GLY A 382 1.64 22.25 1.48
N ILE A 383 1.37 21.04 1.97
CA ILE A 383 2.24 20.41 2.95
C ILE A 383 3.44 19.92 2.15
N ASP A 384 4.57 20.61 2.29
CA ASP A 384 5.83 20.24 1.64
C ASP A 384 6.34 18.93 2.24
N LEU A 385 5.89 17.82 1.65
CA LEU A 385 6.29 16.47 2.04
C LEU A 385 7.58 16.12 1.32
N PRO A 386 8.60 15.61 2.04
CA PRO A 386 9.91 15.33 1.46
C PRO A 386 9.83 14.22 0.41
N GLU A 387 10.38 14.49 -0.77
CA GLU A 387 10.69 13.46 -1.75
C GLU A 387 11.88 12.63 -1.28
N SER A 388 11.82 11.32 -1.54
CA SER A 388 12.85 10.38 -1.14
C SER A 388 13.31 9.54 -2.32
N ALA A 389 14.62 9.30 -2.43
CA ALA A 389 15.17 8.34 -3.39
C ALA A 389 14.86 6.87 -3.02
N VAL A 390 14.33 6.64 -1.81
CA VAL A 390 13.90 5.32 -1.32
C VAL A 390 12.41 5.16 -1.60
N LEU A 391 12.07 4.18 -2.44
CA LEU A 391 10.72 3.93 -2.93
C LEU A 391 9.70 3.81 -1.79
N GLU A 392 10.01 3.08 -0.73
CA GLU A 392 9.10 2.86 0.39
C GLU A 392 8.80 4.14 1.17
N ILE A 393 9.80 5.00 1.35
CA ILE A 393 9.63 6.28 2.02
C ILE A 393 8.84 7.23 1.12
N ASP A 394 9.10 7.21 -0.19
CA ASP A 394 8.39 8.04 -1.16
C ASP A 394 6.92 7.62 -1.28
N GLN A 395 6.62 6.32 -1.27
CA GLN A 395 5.26 5.79 -1.21
C GLN A 395 4.50 6.24 0.04
N VAL A 396 5.17 6.25 1.20
CA VAL A 396 4.57 6.76 2.44
C VAL A 396 4.32 8.27 2.34
N SER A 397 5.29 9.04 1.83
CA SER A 397 5.12 10.47 1.56
C SER A 397 3.96 10.72 0.58
N ALA A 398 3.84 9.95 -0.49
CA ALA A 398 2.78 10.05 -1.49
C ALA A 398 1.41 9.70 -0.91
N SER A 399 1.30 8.58 -0.18
CA SER A 399 0.06 8.18 0.51
C SER A 399 -0.40 9.24 1.50
N PHE A 400 0.55 9.88 2.20
CA PHE A 400 0.24 10.97 3.13
C PHE A 400 -0.18 12.25 2.38
N ARG A 401 0.42 12.52 1.22
CA ARG A 401 0.02 13.62 0.32
C ARG A 401 -1.41 13.44 -0.16
N ASP A 402 -1.77 12.23 -0.58
CA ASP A 402 -3.11 11.89 -1.04
C ASP A 402 -4.13 12.02 0.10
N MET A 403 -3.84 11.43 1.27
CA MET A 403 -4.70 11.54 2.46
C MET A 403 -4.90 13.00 2.90
N THR A 404 -3.84 13.80 2.89
CA THR A 404 -3.94 15.23 3.26
C THR A 404 -4.67 16.05 2.19
N GLY A 405 -4.55 15.67 0.91
CA GLY A 405 -5.35 16.18 -0.19
C GLY A 405 -6.84 15.88 0.00
N GLU A 406 -7.21 14.63 0.27
CA GLU A 406 -8.59 14.22 0.55
C GLU A 406 -9.16 14.91 1.79
N LEU A 407 -8.42 14.94 2.90
CA LEU A 407 -8.86 15.63 4.12
C LEU A 407 -9.12 17.12 3.85
N ARG A 408 -8.23 17.78 3.09
CA ARG A 408 -8.44 19.17 2.69
C ARG A 408 -9.68 19.32 1.81
N GLN A 409 -9.86 18.41 0.84
CA GLN A 409 -11.02 18.40 -0.03
C GLN A 409 -12.32 18.26 0.77
N MET A 410 -12.37 17.36 1.74
CA MET A 410 -13.52 17.19 2.65
C MET A 410 -13.82 18.47 3.45
N PHE A 411 -12.79 19.20 3.91
CA PHE A 411 -13.01 20.48 4.60
C PHE A 411 -13.55 21.56 3.66
N ILE A 412 -13.03 21.64 2.42
CA ILE A 412 -13.53 22.57 1.40
C ILE A 412 -14.97 22.24 1.01
N GLU A 413 -15.28 20.98 0.73
CA GLU A 413 -16.63 20.51 0.39
C GLU A 413 -17.63 20.80 1.51
N ARG A 414 -17.22 20.63 2.77
CA ARG A 414 -18.07 20.96 3.92
C ARG A 414 -18.38 22.46 4.00
N ASP A 415 -17.39 23.31 3.77
CA ASP A 415 -17.59 24.77 3.77
C ASP A 415 -18.42 25.22 2.57
N GLU A 416 -18.24 24.59 1.41
CA GLU A 416 -19.02 24.83 0.20
C GLU A 416 -20.47 24.35 0.33
N LEU A 417 -20.70 23.20 0.97
CA LEU A 417 -22.03 22.70 1.29
C LEU A 417 -22.78 23.66 2.22
N ASN A 418 -22.11 24.19 3.24
CA ASN A 418 -22.71 25.19 4.13
C ASN A 418 -23.10 26.46 3.37
N ARG A 419 -22.21 27.00 2.51
CA ARG A 419 -22.52 28.15 1.65
C ARG A 419 -23.67 27.86 0.68
N THR A 420 -23.73 26.65 0.13
CA THR A 420 -24.79 26.23 -0.79
C THR A 420 -26.13 26.12 -0.07
N LEU A 421 -26.14 25.65 1.17
CA LEU A 421 -27.35 25.59 1.99
C LEU A 421 -27.87 27.00 2.30
N GLU A 422 -26.98 27.91 2.67
CA GLU A 422 -27.32 29.33 2.89
C GLU A 422 -27.85 30.00 1.61
N ALA A 423 -27.24 29.72 0.46
CA ALA A 423 -27.72 30.20 -0.83
C ALA A 423 -29.10 29.62 -1.20
N ARG A 424 -29.39 28.34 -0.91
CA ARG A 424 -30.71 27.73 -1.15
C ARG A 424 -31.81 28.35 -0.30
N VAL A 425 -31.52 28.70 0.95
CA VAL A 425 -32.48 29.38 1.84
C VAL A 425 -32.76 30.80 1.31
N LEU A 426 -31.73 31.51 0.86
CA LEU A 426 -31.89 32.83 0.26
C LEU A 426 -32.66 32.78 -1.07
N GLU A 427 -32.38 31.78 -1.92
CA GLU A 427 -33.07 31.57 -3.19
C GLU A 427 -34.55 31.24 -2.98
N ARG A 428 -34.88 30.41 -1.98
CA ARG A 428 -36.29 30.10 -1.66
C ARG A 428 -37.07 31.34 -1.20
N THR A 429 -36.40 32.24 -0.49
CA THR A 429 -36.97 33.52 -0.05
C THR A 429 -37.18 34.45 -1.25
N ARG A 430 -36.23 34.48 -2.19
CA ARG A 430 -36.33 35.24 -3.45
C ARG A 430 -37.40 34.69 -4.41
N GLN A 431 -37.60 33.37 -4.42
CA GLN A 431 -38.59 32.69 -5.25
C GLN A 431 -40.03 33.05 -4.86
N LEU A 432 -40.31 33.21 -3.56
CA LEU A 432 -41.60 33.69 -3.05
C LEU A 432 -41.85 35.16 -3.43
N ASP A 433 -40.81 35.99 -3.40
CA ASP A 433 -40.89 37.41 -3.79
C ASP A 433 -41.07 37.57 -5.32
N LEU A 434 -40.43 36.68 -6.10
CA LEU A 434 -40.58 36.61 -7.55
C LEU A 434 -41.98 36.13 -7.96
N MET A 435 -42.59 35.17 -7.27
CA MET A 435 -43.98 34.74 -7.53
C MET A 435 -44.99 35.89 -7.35
N SER A 436 -44.76 36.77 -6.37
CA SER A 436 -45.53 38.00 -6.13
C SER A 436 -45.29 39.07 -7.22
N GLN A 437 -44.06 39.17 -7.76
CA GLN A 437 -43.73 40.08 -8.87
C GLN A 437 -44.25 39.60 -10.23
N VAL A 438 -44.14 38.30 -10.55
CA VAL A 438 -44.64 37.71 -11.80
C VAL A 438 -46.14 37.97 -11.94
N ALA A 439 -46.90 37.78 -10.86
CA ALA A 439 -48.34 38.07 -10.85
C ALA A 439 -48.68 39.54 -11.15
N ARG A 440 -47.78 40.50 -10.85
CA ARG A 440 -47.97 41.94 -11.14
C ARG A 440 -47.45 42.37 -12.51
N GLN A 441 -46.38 41.76 -13.02
CA GLN A 441 -45.72 42.18 -14.26
C GLN A 441 -46.16 41.43 -15.53
N THR A 442 -46.91 40.33 -15.43
CA THR A 442 -47.45 39.63 -16.61
C THR A 442 -48.32 40.56 -17.46
N THR A 443 -48.19 40.55 -18.78
CA THR A 443 -49.08 41.27 -19.71
C THR A 443 -50.46 40.63 -19.88
N ASN A 444 -50.60 39.36 -19.48
CA ASN A 444 -51.86 38.63 -19.48
C ASN A 444 -52.73 39.07 -18.29
N GLY A 445 -54.04 39.19 -18.53
CA GLY A 445 -54.99 39.46 -17.46
C GLY A 445 -55.19 38.23 -16.59
N VAL A 446 -54.91 38.32 -15.30
CA VAL A 446 -55.13 37.24 -14.32
C VAL A 446 -56.24 37.65 -13.37
N VAL A 447 -57.22 36.77 -13.21
CA VAL A 447 -58.33 36.94 -12.26
C VAL A 447 -58.45 35.69 -11.40
N VAL A 448 -58.61 35.90 -10.11
CA VAL A 448 -58.92 34.87 -9.11
C VAL A 448 -60.31 35.12 -8.59
N THR A 449 -61.09 34.05 -8.44
CA THR A 449 -62.51 34.09 -8.06
C THR A 449 -62.78 33.22 -6.84
N ASP A 450 -63.90 33.45 -6.17
CA ASP A 450 -64.49 32.56 -5.17
C ASP A 450 -65.21 31.35 -5.84
N PRO A 451 -65.71 30.36 -5.07
CA PRO A 451 -66.43 29.21 -5.62
C PRO A 451 -67.69 29.58 -6.43
N GLU A 452 -68.28 30.74 -6.17
CA GLU A 452 -69.45 31.27 -6.88
C GLU A 452 -69.08 32.04 -8.17
N GLY A 453 -67.79 32.11 -8.51
CA GLY A 453 -67.28 32.72 -9.74
C GLY A 453 -67.15 34.25 -9.67
N ARG A 454 -67.20 34.85 -8.48
CA ARG A 454 -67.00 36.29 -8.27
C ARG A 454 -65.52 36.57 -8.06
N ALA A 455 -64.98 37.59 -8.72
CA ALA A 455 -63.58 37.93 -8.59
C ALA A 455 -63.24 38.35 -7.15
N THR A 456 -62.23 37.72 -6.55
CA THR A 456 -61.66 38.09 -5.25
C THR A 456 -60.36 38.85 -5.42
N TRP A 457 -59.69 38.69 -6.56
CA TRP A 457 -58.45 39.38 -6.90
C TRP A 457 -58.22 39.45 -8.41
N VAL A 458 -57.62 40.52 -8.89
CA VAL A 458 -57.18 40.69 -10.30
C VAL A 458 -55.80 41.34 -10.32
N ASN A 459 -55.00 41.07 -11.36
CA ASN A 459 -53.72 41.75 -11.57
C ASN A 459 -53.87 43.07 -12.35
N GLU A 460 -52.84 43.92 -12.33
CA GLU A 460 -52.87 45.21 -13.04
C GLU A 460 -53.00 45.06 -14.57
N ALA A 461 -52.54 43.95 -15.14
CA ALA A 461 -52.69 43.71 -16.57
C ALA A 461 -54.12 43.41 -16.97
N PHE A 462 -54.89 42.75 -16.09
CA PHE A 462 -56.33 42.61 -16.27
C PHE A 462 -57.01 43.98 -16.30
N GLU A 463 -56.61 44.91 -15.42
CA GLU A 463 -57.14 46.28 -15.43
C GLU A 463 -56.78 47.03 -16.72
N ARG A 464 -55.53 46.91 -17.20
CA ARG A 464 -55.08 47.53 -18.46
C ARG A 464 -55.78 46.96 -19.70
N MET A 465 -55.92 45.64 -19.76
CA MET A 465 -56.51 44.92 -20.91
C MET A 465 -58.02 45.17 -21.00
N THR A 466 -58.71 45.09 -19.87
CA THR A 466 -60.19 45.18 -19.84
C THR A 466 -60.69 46.60 -19.67
N GLY A 467 -59.91 47.48 -19.02
CA GLY A 467 -60.30 48.85 -18.66
C GLY A 467 -61.15 48.96 -17.39
N PHE A 468 -61.40 47.86 -16.67
CA PHE A 468 -62.09 47.86 -15.37
C PHE A 468 -61.08 47.89 -14.22
N ALA A 469 -61.30 48.73 -13.21
CA ALA A 469 -60.45 48.74 -12.01
C ALA A 469 -60.75 47.53 -11.10
N ALA A 470 -59.77 47.08 -10.32
CA ALA A 470 -59.89 45.95 -9.41
C ALA A 470 -61.03 46.16 -8.40
N SER A 471 -61.21 47.38 -7.89
CA SER A 471 -62.31 47.72 -6.99
C SER A 471 -63.70 47.62 -7.64
N GLU A 472 -63.78 47.71 -8.97
CA GLU A 472 -65.03 47.53 -9.73
C GLU A 472 -65.29 46.06 -10.10
N MET A 473 -64.21 45.27 -10.27
CA MET A 473 -64.28 43.86 -10.64
C MET A 473 -64.45 42.95 -9.43
N ILE A 474 -63.86 43.30 -8.27
CA ILE A 474 -63.96 42.49 -7.05
C ILE A 474 -65.43 42.38 -6.61
N GLY A 475 -65.89 41.14 -6.40
CA GLY A 475 -67.27 40.78 -6.07
C GLY A 475 -68.19 40.57 -7.30
N GLN A 476 -67.72 40.84 -8.51
CA GLN A 476 -68.44 40.66 -9.77
C GLN A 476 -67.98 39.41 -10.53
N VAL A 477 -68.85 38.89 -11.41
CA VAL A 477 -68.50 37.79 -12.33
C VAL A 477 -67.93 38.39 -13.63
N PRO A 478 -66.67 38.14 -14.00
CA PRO A 478 -66.02 38.81 -15.14
C PRO A 478 -66.78 38.68 -16.47
N GLY A 479 -67.41 37.53 -16.71
CA GLY A 479 -68.22 37.28 -17.92
C GLY A 479 -69.37 38.27 -18.10
N HIS A 480 -70.04 38.68 -17.02
CA HIS A 480 -71.15 39.65 -17.09
C HIS A 480 -70.73 41.04 -17.56
N LEU A 481 -69.46 41.40 -17.37
CA LEU A 481 -68.94 42.73 -17.71
C LEU A 481 -68.18 42.73 -19.06
N LEU A 482 -67.49 41.63 -19.40
CA LEU A 482 -66.59 41.57 -20.55
C LEU A 482 -67.23 40.94 -21.80
N GLN A 483 -68.21 40.05 -21.65
CA GLN A 483 -68.86 39.34 -22.77
C GLN A 483 -70.15 40.06 -23.19
N ARG A 484 -70.04 41.15 -23.94
CA ARG A 484 -71.21 41.90 -24.46
C ARG A 484 -72.02 41.13 -25.51
N MET A 485 -71.39 40.16 -26.16
CA MET A 485 -72.04 39.22 -27.07
C MET A 485 -71.78 37.82 -26.52
N ALA A 486 -72.82 36.99 -26.46
CA ALA A 486 -72.67 35.62 -26.00
C ALA A 486 -71.71 34.87 -26.95
N PRO A 487 -70.69 34.17 -26.42
CA PRO A 487 -69.91 33.21 -27.19
C PRO A 487 -70.84 32.19 -27.88
N PRO A 488 -70.39 31.54 -28.97
CA PRO A 488 -71.11 30.42 -29.57
C PRO A 488 -71.55 29.40 -28.52
N ASP A 489 -72.74 28.80 -28.69
CA ASP A 489 -73.37 27.93 -27.68
C ASP A 489 -72.43 26.78 -27.23
N GLU A 490 -71.62 26.24 -28.14
CA GLU A 490 -70.61 25.22 -27.84
C GLU A 490 -69.56 25.70 -26.82
N ILE A 491 -69.10 26.94 -26.95
CA ILE A 491 -68.10 27.53 -26.05
C ILE A 491 -68.73 27.93 -24.72
N MET A 492 -69.96 28.46 -24.74
CA MET A 492 -70.73 28.75 -23.52
C MET A 492 -70.97 27.49 -22.70
N GLN A 493 -71.27 26.37 -23.35
CA GLN A 493 -71.48 25.10 -22.69
C GLN A 493 -70.19 24.57 -22.05
N VAL A 494 -69.03 24.69 -22.74
CA VAL A 494 -67.72 24.34 -22.18
C VAL A 494 -67.38 25.17 -20.94
N MET A 495 -67.66 26.47 -20.96
CA MET A 495 -67.41 27.35 -19.81
C MET A 495 -68.33 27.03 -18.63
N GLN A 496 -69.63 26.81 -18.89
CA GLN A 496 -70.61 26.47 -17.86
C GLN A 496 -70.33 25.08 -17.26
N ASP A 497 -70.02 24.08 -18.08
CA ASP A 497 -69.66 22.74 -17.62
C ASP A 497 -68.35 22.75 -16.84
N GLY A 498 -67.37 23.54 -17.26
CA GLY A 498 -66.10 23.71 -16.56
C GLY A 498 -66.27 24.31 -15.17
N LEU A 499 -67.07 25.36 -15.05
CA LEU A 499 -67.39 25.99 -13.76
C LEU A 499 -68.26 25.09 -12.88
N ALA A 500 -69.30 24.47 -13.42
CA ALA A 500 -70.22 23.62 -12.65
C ALA A 500 -69.58 22.31 -12.18
N ASN A 501 -68.72 21.70 -13.01
CA ASN A 501 -68.09 20.41 -12.71
C ASN A 501 -66.65 20.53 -12.20
N ARG A 502 -66.18 21.76 -11.89
CA ARG A 502 -64.81 22.03 -11.40
C ARG A 502 -63.74 21.45 -12.31
N LYS A 503 -63.87 21.68 -13.62
CA LYS A 503 -62.91 21.25 -14.62
C LYS A 503 -62.21 22.45 -15.23
N SER A 504 -60.92 22.30 -15.48
CA SER A 504 -60.18 23.25 -16.29
C SER A 504 -60.79 23.37 -17.68
N PHE A 505 -60.95 24.59 -18.16
CA PHE A 505 -61.38 24.85 -19.53
C PHE A 505 -60.53 25.93 -20.18
N HIS A 506 -60.40 25.81 -21.49
CA HIS A 506 -59.58 26.67 -22.31
C HIS A 506 -60.37 27.00 -23.57
N VAL A 507 -60.64 28.28 -23.77
CA VAL A 507 -61.54 28.75 -24.82
C VAL A 507 -61.01 30.05 -25.41
N GLU A 508 -61.06 30.16 -26.73
CA GLU A 508 -60.85 31.44 -27.39
C GLU A 508 -62.20 32.15 -27.53
N ILE A 509 -62.33 33.31 -26.91
CA ILE A 509 -63.59 34.07 -26.89
C ILE A 509 -63.37 35.52 -27.26
N LEU A 510 -64.41 36.11 -27.86
CA LEU A 510 -64.41 37.52 -28.22
C LEU A 510 -64.92 38.36 -27.05
N ASN A 511 -64.01 39.06 -26.38
CA ASN A 511 -64.33 39.96 -25.28
C ASN A 511 -64.41 41.42 -25.73
N HIS A 512 -65.01 42.25 -24.88
CA HIS A 512 -65.12 43.68 -25.07
C HIS A 512 -64.54 44.44 -23.87
N THR A 513 -63.80 45.51 -24.14
CA THR A 513 -63.27 46.39 -23.08
C THR A 513 -64.40 47.23 -22.45
N LYS A 514 -64.15 47.91 -21.33
CA LYS A 514 -65.08 48.87 -20.69
C LYS A 514 -65.60 49.92 -21.70
N GLY A 515 -64.74 50.36 -22.61
CA GLY A 515 -65.07 51.28 -23.72
C GLY A 515 -65.79 50.64 -24.92
N GLY A 516 -65.89 49.31 -24.99
CA GLY A 516 -66.65 48.59 -26.02
C GLY A 516 -65.87 48.07 -27.24
N LYS A 517 -64.54 48.09 -27.22
CA LYS A 517 -63.70 47.56 -28.32
C LYS A 517 -63.65 46.02 -28.28
N PRO A 518 -63.89 45.29 -29.39
CA PRO A 518 -63.77 43.83 -29.44
C PRO A 518 -62.31 43.39 -29.55
N TYR A 519 -61.94 42.31 -28.86
CA TYR A 519 -60.61 41.68 -28.93
C TYR A 519 -60.72 40.17 -28.66
N TRP A 520 -59.96 39.38 -29.40
CA TRP A 520 -59.93 37.93 -29.20
C TRP A 520 -59.03 37.60 -28.04
N ILE A 521 -59.60 36.99 -27.01
CA ILE A 521 -58.81 36.42 -25.94
C ILE A 521 -58.74 34.93 -26.06
N ASP A 522 -57.58 34.42 -25.72
CA ASP A 522 -57.38 33.06 -25.30
C ASP A 522 -57.55 33.01 -23.77
N LEU A 523 -58.64 32.39 -23.30
CA LEU A 523 -59.04 32.30 -21.90
C LEU A 523 -58.79 30.89 -21.37
N GLN A 524 -57.90 30.77 -20.39
CA GLN A 524 -57.70 29.54 -19.64
C GLN A 524 -58.21 29.72 -18.20
N CYS A 525 -59.08 28.84 -17.72
CA CYS A 525 -59.63 28.88 -16.37
C CYS A 525 -59.44 27.53 -15.68
N ASN A 526 -58.88 27.53 -14.47
CA ASN A 526 -58.58 26.34 -13.69
C ASN A 526 -59.20 26.44 -12.28
N PRO A 527 -59.78 25.36 -11.74
CA PRO A 527 -60.23 25.32 -10.35
C PRO A 527 -59.04 25.31 -9.40
N MET A 528 -59.25 25.86 -8.21
CA MET A 528 -58.30 25.85 -7.09
C MET A 528 -58.91 25.10 -5.91
N GLU A 529 -58.07 24.33 -5.21
CA GLU A 529 -58.44 23.54 -4.04
C GLU A 529 -57.48 23.83 -2.88
N ASP A 530 -57.95 23.68 -1.63
CA ASP A 530 -57.10 23.72 -0.44
C ASP A 530 -56.36 22.39 -0.21
N ALA A 531 -55.48 22.34 0.79
CA ALA A 531 -54.65 21.16 1.10
C ALA A 531 -55.49 19.93 1.52
N GLU A 532 -56.76 20.13 1.89
CA GLU A 532 -57.74 19.11 2.25
C GLU A 532 -58.68 18.74 1.08
N GLY A 533 -58.42 19.25 -0.13
CA GLY A 533 -59.16 18.94 -1.36
C GLY A 533 -60.52 19.66 -1.47
N ARG A 534 -60.75 20.71 -0.69
CA ARG A 534 -61.98 21.52 -0.79
C ARG A 534 -61.79 22.62 -1.83
N HIS A 535 -62.79 22.79 -2.69
CA HIS A 535 -62.79 23.81 -3.72
C HIS A 535 -62.88 25.22 -3.13
N ILE A 536 -61.91 26.07 -3.44
CA ILE A 536 -61.79 27.44 -2.92
C ILE A 536 -62.04 28.53 -3.96
N GLY A 537 -62.22 28.17 -5.23
CA GLY A 537 -62.55 29.09 -6.33
C GLY A 537 -61.80 28.78 -7.62
N PHE A 538 -61.69 29.73 -8.55
CA PHE A 538 -61.03 29.54 -9.84
C PHE A 538 -59.99 30.61 -10.14
N ILE A 539 -58.91 30.25 -10.83
CA ILE A 539 -57.95 31.18 -11.43
C ILE A 539 -58.09 31.15 -12.95
N ALA A 540 -58.21 32.32 -13.56
CA ALA A 540 -58.26 32.47 -15.00
C ALA A 540 -57.19 33.42 -15.54
N ILE A 541 -56.60 33.05 -16.68
CA ILE A 541 -55.56 33.78 -17.40
C ILE A 541 -56.12 34.13 -18.80
N GLN A 542 -55.95 35.38 -19.21
CA GLN A 542 -56.47 35.94 -20.46
C GLN A 542 -55.32 36.51 -21.30
N ASN A 543 -55.16 36.04 -22.53
CA ASN A 543 -54.14 36.50 -23.47
C ASN A 543 -54.79 37.02 -24.77
N ASP A 544 -54.39 38.18 -25.30
CA ASP A 544 -54.94 38.71 -26.56
C ASP A 544 -54.24 38.06 -27.77
N VAL A 545 -54.98 37.35 -28.64
CA VAL A 545 -54.44 36.54 -29.76
C VAL A 545 -54.84 37.05 -31.14
N THR A 546 -55.28 38.30 -31.23
CA THR A 546 -55.90 38.87 -32.43
C THR A 546 -54.99 38.87 -33.68
N GLU A 547 -53.67 39.05 -33.54
CA GLU A 547 -52.73 39.23 -34.67
C GLU A 547 -52.20 37.89 -35.25
N ARG A 548 -52.10 36.85 -34.42
CA ARG A 548 -51.53 35.54 -34.79
C ARG A 548 -52.41 34.76 -35.77
N MET A 549 -53.74 34.86 -35.64
CA MET A 549 -54.69 34.06 -36.42
C MET A 549 -54.75 34.44 -37.91
N ALA A 550 -54.23 35.61 -38.30
CA ALA A 550 -54.31 36.12 -39.67
C ALA A 550 -53.19 35.60 -40.60
N MET A 551 -51.98 35.31 -40.10
CA MET A 551 -50.81 35.01 -40.94
C MET A 551 -50.61 33.51 -41.24
N GLN A 552 -51.10 32.63 -40.37
CA GLN A 552 -50.75 31.21 -40.39
C GLN A 552 -51.42 30.41 -41.51
N ARG A 553 -52.52 30.91 -42.11
CA ARG A 553 -53.33 30.14 -43.06
C ARG A 553 -52.86 30.17 -44.52
N SER A 554 -52.00 31.10 -44.93
CA SER A 554 -51.75 31.32 -46.37
C SER A 554 -50.47 30.69 -46.94
N LEU A 555 -49.47 30.35 -46.11
CA LEU A 555 -48.13 30.05 -46.61
C LEU A 555 -47.81 28.55 -46.69
N GLN A 556 -48.53 27.72 -45.94
CA GLN A 556 -48.08 26.35 -45.65
C GLN A 556 -48.30 25.34 -46.80
N GLN A 557 -49.32 25.51 -47.64
CA GLN A 557 -49.79 24.41 -48.49
C GLN A 557 -49.02 24.17 -49.81
N SER A 558 -48.27 25.14 -50.33
CA SER A 558 -47.70 25.02 -51.69
C SER A 558 -46.21 24.65 -51.74
N LEU A 559 -45.44 24.90 -50.67
CA LEU A 559 -44.01 24.62 -50.62
C LEU A 559 -43.69 23.18 -50.20
N GLU A 560 -44.50 22.60 -49.30
CA GLU A 560 -44.23 21.30 -48.69
C GLU A 560 -44.18 20.14 -49.70
N ARG A 561 -44.91 20.22 -50.82
CA ARG A 561 -45.05 19.06 -51.72
C ARG A 561 -43.88 18.83 -52.67
N LEU A 562 -43.20 19.90 -53.12
CA LEU A 562 -42.13 19.78 -54.13
C LEU A 562 -40.74 19.63 -53.51
N GLN A 563 -40.50 20.19 -52.32
CA GLN A 563 -39.25 19.98 -51.58
C GLN A 563 -39.14 18.54 -51.05
N LEU A 564 -40.24 17.94 -50.59
CA LEU A 564 -40.23 16.62 -49.98
C LEU A 564 -39.63 15.53 -50.89
N SER A 565 -39.87 15.56 -52.21
CA SER A 565 -39.45 14.47 -53.09
C SER A 565 -37.94 14.40 -53.35
N THR A 566 -37.24 15.54 -53.34
CA THR A 566 -35.77 15.58 -53.50
C THR A 566 -35.04 15.53 -52.17
N GLU A 567 -35.66 16.02 -51.09
CA GLU A 567 -35.12 15.90 -49.74
C GLU A 567 -35.18 14.46 -49.21
N VAL A 568 -36.28 13.72 -49.45
CA VAL A 568 -36.44 12.34 -48.94
C VAL A 568 -35.40 11.36 -49.49
N ALA A 569 -34.86 11.58 -50.69
CA ALA A 569 -33.84 10.70 -51.29
C ALA A 569 -32.39 11.12 -50.96
N GLU A 570 -32.19 12.28 -50.31
CA GLU A 570 -30.87 12.85 -49.94
C GLU A 570 -29.84 12.98 -51.08
N LEU A 571 -30.29 12.96 -52.33
CA LEU A 571 -29.43 13.02 -53.51
C LEU A 571 -29.03 14.46 -53.86
N GLY A 572 -27.73 14.71 -53.94
CA GLY A 572 -27.19 15.92 -54.54
C GLY A 572 -27.34 15.86 -56.06
N VAL A 573 -27.90 16.89 -56.67
CA VAL A 573 -28.04 17.00 -58.12
C VAL A 573 -27.23 18.19 -58.58
N TRP A 574 -26.40 17.97 -59.59
CA TRP A 574 -25.61 19.02 -60.21
C TRP A 574 -25.77 18.98 -61.72
N SER A 575 -25.63 20.13 -62.36
CA SER A 575 -25.58 20.22 -63.80
C SER A 575 -24.52 21.20 -64.27
N LEU A 576 -23.79 20.80 -65.31
CA LEU A 576 -22.73 21.56 -65.96
C LEU A 576 -23.18 21.94 -67.37
N ASP A 577 -23.09 23.23 -67.68
CA ASP A 577 -23.20 23.73 -69.05
C ASP A 577 -21.83 23.54 -69.76
N PRO A 578 -21.77 22.78 -70.85
CA PRO A 578 -20.52 22.46 -71.54
C PRO A 578 -19.90 23.66 -72.28
N GLU A 579 -20.68 24.69 -72.62
CA GLU A 579 -20.20 25.87 -73.37
C GLU A 579 -19.71 26.96 -72.43
N THR A 580 -20.49 27.26 -71.39
CA THR A 580 -20.14 28.30 -70.41
C THR A 580 -19.31 27.76 -69.25
N SER A 581 -19.21 26.43 -69.13
CA SER A 581 -18.52 25.75 -68.03
C SER A 581 -19.12 26.05 -66.64
N ARG A 582 -20.35 26.59 -66.58
CA ARG A 582 -21.09 26.92 -65.37
C ARG A 582 -21.71 25.67 -64.74
N ILE A 583 -21.60 25.56 -63.42
CA ILE A 583 -22.15 24.45 -62.63
C ILE A 583 -23.27 24.97 -61.74
N ASP A 584 -24.44 24.34 -61.84
CA ASP A 584 -25.62 24.64 -61.04
C ASP A 584 -25.92 23.42 -60.12
N TRP A 585 -26.17 23.65 -58.83
CA TRP A 585 -26.39 22.62 -57.80
C TRP A 585 -27.76 22.78 -57.14
N ASN A 586 -28.39 21.66 -56.75
CA ASN A 586 -29.51 21.70 -55.81
C ASN A 586 -29.00 21.92 -54.37
N GLU A 587 -29.91 22.27 -53.45
CA GLU A 587 -29.55 22.53 -52.05
C GLU A 587 -28.86 21.33 -51.39
N GLN A 588 -29.29 20.12 -51.72
CA GLN A 588 -28.67 18.91 -51.17
C GLN A 588 -27.21 18.73 -51.62
N ASN A 589 -26.85 19.09 -52.85
CA ASN A 589 -25.45 19.00 -53.30
C ASN A 589 -24.58 20.09 -52.64
N HIS A 590 -25.15 21.27 -52.36
CA HIS A 590 -24.51 22.28 -51.51
C HIS A 590 -24.29 21.76 -50.08
N ARG A 591 -25.25 21.03 -49.50
CA ARG A 591 -25.12 20.39 -48.18
C ARG A 591 -24.13 19.23 -48.17
N LEU A 592 -24.06 18.41 -49.22
CA LEU A 592 -23.10 17.31 -49.33
C LEU A 592 -21.66 17.83 -49.50
N ALA A 593 -21.49 18.97 -50.18
CA ALA A 593 -20.18 19.57 -50.40
C ALA A 593 -19.77 20.62 -49.36
N GLY A 594 -20.74 21.15 -48.61
CA GLY A 594 -20.58 22.25 -47.66
C GLY A 594 -20.17 23.58 -48.31
N ILE A 595 -20.50 23.77 -49.58
CA ILE A 595 -20.20 25.00 -50.32
C ILE A 595 -21.46 25.85 -50.33
N SER A 596 -21.38 27.08 -49.80
CA SER A 596 -22.53 27.97 -49.74
C SER A 596 -22.95 28.47 -51.13
N PRO A 597 -24.26 28.57 -51.42
CA PRO A 597 -24.75 29.17 -52.66
C PRO A 597 -24.22 30.61 -52.82
N GLY A 598 -23.64 30.93 -53.98
CA GLY A 598 -23.12 32.28 -54.30
C GLY A 598 -21.59 32.41 -54.37
N GLN A 599 -20.83 31.38 -53.99
CA GLN A 599 -19.41 31.25 -54.33
C GLN A 599 -19.23 30.72 -55.76
N ASP A 600 -18.03 30.83 -56.35
CA ASP A 600 -17.73 30.10 -57.59
C ASP A 600 -17.67 28.60 -57.27
N ILE A 601 -18.81 27.94 -57.48
CA ILE A 601 -19.06 26.53 -57.13
C ILE A 601 -17.96 25.64 -57.70
N ARG A 602 -17.50 25.93 -58.93
CA ARG A 602 -16.51 25.10 -59.61
C ARG A 602 -15.13 25.26 -58.99
N GLN A 603 -14.70 26.49 -58.74
CA GLN A 603 -13.40 26.75 -58.13
C GLN A 603 -13.32 26.17 -56.71
N GLU A 604 -14.38 26.37 -55.92
CA GLU A 604 -14.42 25.92 -54.54
C GLU A 604 -14.52 24.39 -54.42
N TRP A 605 -15.28 23.74 -55.32
CA TRP A 605 -15.35 22.29 -55.39
C TRP A 605 -14.00 21.67 -55.75
N ILE A 606 -13.26 22.25 -56.70
CA ILE A 606 -11.90 21.80 -57.03
C ILE A 606 -10.95 21.99 -55.84
N ALA A 607 -11.01 23.14 -55.15
CA ALA A 607 -10.13 23.45 -54.02
C ALA A 607 -10.34 22.51 -52.83
N ARG A 608 -11.58 22.01 -52.64
CA ARG A 608 -11.94 21.11 -51.54
C ARG A 608 -11.80 19.63 -51.88
N THR A 609 -11.74 19.29 -53.16
CA THR A 609 -11.55 17.91 -53.61
C THR A 609 -10.06 17.55 -53.52
N HIS A 610 -9.74 16.33 -53.09
CA HIS A 610 -8.36 15.89 -53.01
C HIS A 610 -7.65 16.08 -54.36
N PRO A 611 -6.42 16.63 -54.43
CA PRO A 611 -5.80 17.05 -55.69
C PRO A 611 -5.67 15.94 -56.74
N GLU A 612 -5.42 14.71 -56.31
CA GLU A 612 -5.35 13.53 -57.18
C GLU A 612 -6.72 13.17 -57.79
N ASP A 613 -7.79 13.36 -57.03
CA ASP A 613 -9.15 13.00 -57.43
C ASP A 613 -9.73 14.09 -58.36
N ALA A 614 -9.45 15.37 -58.11
CA ALA A 614 -9.93 16.48 -58.93
C ALA A 614 -9.43 16.40 -60.40
N ALA A 615 -8.15 16.08 -60.58
CA ALA A 615 -7.57 15.92 -61.93
C ALA A 615 -8.18 14.72 -62.68
N PHE A 616 -8.46 13.63 -61.96
CA PHE A 616 -9.11 12.44 -62.50
C PHE A 616 -10.55 12.73 -62.95
N ILE A 617 -11.33 13.45 -62.14
CA ILE A 617 -12.72 13.80 -62.48
C ILE A 617 -12.78 14.74 -63.67
N ASP A 618 -11.94 15.78 -63.72
CA ASP A 618 -11.91 16.72 -64.84
C ASP A 618 -11.52 16.02 -66.17
N ALA A 619 -10.66 14.99 -66.12
CA ALA A 619 -10.39 14.14 -67.27
C ALA A 619 -11.63 13.34 -67.72
N LYS A 620 -12.40 12.79 -66.77
CA LYS A 620 -13.64 12.04 -67.04
C LYS A 620 -14.76 12.92 -67.61
N ILE A 621 -14.93 14.12 -67.08
CA ILE A 621 -15.92 15.07 -67.61
C ILE A 621 -15.52 15.55 -69.01
N ARG A 622 -14.24 15.83 -69.26
CA ARG A 622 -13.75 16.14 -70.61
C ARG A 622 -13.99 15.01 -71.61
N GLU A 623 -13.82 13.75 -71.19
CA GLU A 623 -14.13 12.58 -72.02
C GLU A 623 -15.60 12.60 -72.49
N LEU A 624 -16.55 12.92 -71.60
CA LEU A 624 -17.98 13.05 -71.94
C LEU A 624 -18.26 14.22 -72.89
N ILE A 625 -17.58 15.36 -72.71
CA ILE A 625 -17.71 16.52 -73.60
C ILE A 625 -17.21 16.17 -75.01
N VAL A 626 -16.05 15.52 -75.13
CA VAL A 626 -15.46 15.15 -76.42
C VAL A 626 -16.32 14.11 -77.16
N ARG A 627 -16.86 13.13 -76.44
CA ARG A 627 -17.78 12.13 -77.02
C ARG A 627 -19.17 12.69 -77.32
N GLN A 628 -19.50 13.86 -76.79
CA GLN A 628 -20.83 14.46 -76.71
C GLN A 628 -21.92 13.56 -76.10
N SER A 629 -21.59 12.36 -75.60
CA SER A 629 -22.50 11.31 -75.15
C SER A 629 -21.82 10.39 -74.13
N GLY A 630 -22.63 9.67 -73.34
CA GLY A 630 -22.18 8.65 -72.39
C GLY A 630 -22.43 9.02 -70.93
N ASP A 631 -22.08 8.07 -70.07
CA ASP A 631 -22.17 8.17 -68.61
C ASP A 631 -20.76 8.01 -68.00
N ALA A 632 -20.50 8.66 -66.87
CA ALA A 632 -19.28 8.49 -66.09
C ALA A 632 -19.63 8.31 -64.61
N SER A 633 -18.99 7.35 -63.95
CA SER A 633 -19.07 7.16 -62.50
C SER A 633 -17.70 7.35 -61.88
N PHE A 634 -17.63 8.04 -60.75
CA PHE A 634 -16.39 8.25 -60.03
C PHE A 634 -16.66 8.51 -58.55
N GLU A 635 -15.72 8.09 -57.73
CA GLU A 635 -15.67 8.39 -56.29
C GLU A 635 -14.53 9.36 -56.03
N PHE A 636 -14.75 10.28 -55.10
CA PHE A 636 -13.76 11.30 -54.77
C PHE A 636 -13.86 11.72 -53.31
N ARG A 637 -12.71 12.08 -52.75
CA ARG A 637 -12.61 12.62 -51.41
C ARG A 637 -12.77 14.14 -51.46
N LEU A 638 -13.71 14.64 -50.67
CA LEU A 638 -14.02 16.05 -50.53
C LEU A 638 -13.86 16.46 -49.07
N ASN A 639 -13.16 17.57 -48.82
CA ASN A 639 -13.06 18.14 -47.49
C ASN A 639 -14.21 19.12 -47.22
N HIS A 640 -15.25 18.64 -46.54
CA HIS A 640 -16.39 19.44 -46.13
C HIS A 640 -16.00 20.37 -44.96
N PRO A 641 -16.34 21.67 -44.99
CA PRO A 641 -15.89 22.65 -44.01
C PRO A 641 -16.27 22.31 -42.56
N GLU A 642 -17.50 21.81 -42.35
CA GLU A 642 -17.96 21.41 -41.01
C GLU A 642 -17.79 19.93 -40.70
N LYS A 643 -18.05 19.06 -41.69
CA LYS A 643 -18.09 17.60 -41.52
C LYS A 643 -16.73 16.91 -41.70
N GLY A 644 -15.70 17.62 -42.17
CA GLY A 644 -14.38 17.08 -42.48
C GLY A 644 -14.34 16.29 -43.79
N GLU A 645 -13.37 15.40 -43.94
CA GLU A 645 -13.24 14.57 -45.15
C GLU A 645 -14.48 13.66 -45.33
N ARG A 646 -15.01 13.66 -46.55
CA ARG A 646 -16.15 12.85 -47.00
C ARG A 646 -15.79 12.17 -48.31
N THR A 647 -16.24 10.93 -48.48
CA THR A 647 -16.09 10.18 -49.72
C THR A 647 -17.43 10.20 -50.45
N LEU A 648 -17.48 10.91 -51.57
CA LEU A 648 -18.69 11.05 -52.36
C LEU A 648 -18.59 10.20 -53.61
N SER A 649 -19.70 9.56 -53.97
CA SER A 649 -19.85 8.84 -55.25
C SER A 649 -20.78 9.64 -56.16
N SER A 650 -20.41 9.77 -57.42
CA SER A 650 -21.19 10.52 -58.40
C SER A 650 -21.32 9.78 -59.72
N ILE A 651 -22.52 9.84 -60.29
CA ILE A 651 -22.79 9.39 -61.66
C ILE A 651 -23.23 10.60 -62.47
N ALA A 652 -22.50 10.88 -63.54
CA ALA A 652 -22.76 11.95 -64.50
C ALA A 652 -23.27 11.38 -65.82
N ARG A 653 -24.25 12.06 -66.43
CA ARG A 653 -24.80 11.75 -67.75
C ARG A 653 -24.81 12.99 -68.65
N ALA A 654 -24.36 12.80 -69.88
CA ALA A 654 -24.48 13.79 -70.95
C ALA A 654 -25.93 13.86 -71.49
N ILE A 655 -26.52 15.06 -71.50
CA ILE A 655 -27.86 15.35 -72.04
C ILE A 655 -27.71 16.08 -73.38
N GLN A 656 -28.31 15.50 -74.41
CA GLN A 656 -28.28 16.04 -75.77
C GLN A 656 -29.63 16.61 -76.19
N GLU A 657 -29.60 17.65 -77.00
CA GLU A 657 -30.73 18.14 -77.79
C GLU A 657 -30.28 18.27 -79.24
N ASN A 658 -31.04 17.70 -80.18
CA ASN A 658 -30.75 17.71 -81.62
C ASN A 658 -29.32 17.24 -81.99
N GLY A 659 -28.80 16.24 -81.27
CA GLY A 659 -27.48 15.65 -81.50
C GLY A 659 -26.29 16.47 -81.00
N ARG A 660 -26.55 17.59 -80.30
CA ARG A 660 -25.53 18.42 -79.64
C ARG A 660 -25.65 18.28 -78.13
N LEU A 661 -24.52 18.16 -77.43
CA LEU A 661 -24.46 18.20 -75.98
C LEU A 661 -24.91 19.57 -75.48
N VAL A 662 -26.01 19.63 -74.72
CA VAL A 662 -26.53 20.87 -74.12
C VAL A 662 -26.23 20.97 -72.63
N ARG A 663 -26.08 19.84 -71.92
CA ARG A 663 -25.85 19.83 -70.47
C ARG A 663 -25.28 18.50 -70.01
N ILE A 664 -24.45 18.48 -68.98
CA ILE A 664 -24.10 17.26 -68.25
C ILE A 664 -24.78 17.34 -66.90
N THR A 665 -25.62 16.37 -66.55
CA THR A 665 -26.27 16.33 -65.24
C THR A 665 -25.78 15.12 -64.48
N GLY A 666 -25.40 15.31 -63.22
CA GLY A 666 -24.99 14.23 -62.35
C GLY A 666 -25.77 14.21 -61.04
N VAL A 667 -25.78 13.03 -60.45
CA VAL A 667 -26.33 12.80 -59.13
C VAL A 667 -25.18 12.31 -58.25
N THR A 668 -25.06 12.89 -57.07
CA THR A 668 -24.03 12.62 -56.09
C THR A 668 -24.68 12.19 -54.79
N TRP A 669 -24.12 11.17 -54.15
CA TRP A 669 -24.49 10.74 -52.82
C TRP A 669 -23.23 10.42 -52.01
N ASP A 670 -23.39 10.43 -50.69
CA ASP A 670 -22.31 10.14 -49.76
C ASP A 670 -22.18 8.61 -49.59
N VAL A 671 -20.96 8.08 -49.65
CA VAL A 671 -20.64 6.67 -49.38
C VAL A 671 -19.66 6.52 -48.21
N THR A 672 -19.48 7.59 -47.44
CA THR A 672 -18.56 7.63 -46.29
C THR A 672 -18.96 6.59 -45.24
N ASP A 673 -20.25 6.46 -44.95
CA ASP A 673 -20.74 5.59 -43.88
C ASP A 673 -20.53 4.10 -44.21
N GLU A 674 -20.72 3.68 -45.46
CA GLU A 674 -20.46 2.30 -45.90
C GLU A 674 -18.97 1.96 -45.87
N ARG A 675 -18.11 2.90 -46.31
CA ARG A 675 -16.65 2.75 -46.21
C ARG A 675 -16.19 2.66 -44.76
N LEU A 676 -16.72 3.54 -43.91
CA LEU A 676 -16.43 3.54 -42.49
C LEU A 676 -16.90 2.24 -41.86
N ALA A 677 -18.08 1.72 -42.21
CA ALA A 677 -18.59 0.45 -41.68
C ALA A 677 -17.69 -0.74 -42.05
N ALA A 678 -17.19 -0.82 -43.29
CA ALA A 678 -16.27 -1.87 -43.71
C ALA A 678 -14.91 -1.80 -42.97
N ASP A 679 -14.35 -0.59 -42.82
CA ASP A 679 -13.12 -0.38 -42.06
C ASP A 679 -13.31 -0.61 -40.56
N LEU A 680 -14.47 -0.23 -40.01
CA LEU A 680 -14.86 -0.51 -38.62
C LEU A 680 -14.98 -2.01 -38.38
N LEU A 681 -15.55 -2.78 -39.32
CA LEU A 681 -15.62 -4.23 -39.21
C LEU A 681 -14.21 -4.85 -39.16
N LYS A 682 -13.31 -4.43 -40.06
CA LYS A 682 -11.93 -4.89 -40.07
C LYS A 682 -11.19 -4.53 -38.77
N ARG A 683 -11.35 -3.30 -38.29
CA ARG A 683 -10.80 -2.85 -37.01
C ARG A 683 -11.42 -3.61 -35.83
N SER A 684 -12.71 -3.92 -35.88
CA SER A 684 -13.40 -4.69 -34.84
C SER A 684 -12.87 -6.12 -34.76
N LEU A 685 -12.62 -6.79 -35.89
CA LEU A 685 -11.99 -8.11 -35.90
C LEU A 685 -10.58 -8.09 -35.29
N GLN A 686 -9.74 -7.14 -35.70
CA GLN A 686 -8.39 -6.98 -35.13
C GLN A 686 -8.43 -6.61 -33.64
N HIS A 687 -9.39 -5.78 -33.24
CA HIS A 687 -9.60 -5.40 -31.85
C HIS A 687 -10.05 -6.58 -30.99
N ASN A 688 -10.98 -7.42 -31.48
CA ASN A 688 -11.44 -8.61 -30.77
C ASN A 688 -10.32 -9.64 -30.58
N GLU A 689 -9.51 -9.89 -31.60
CA GLU A 689 -8.32 -10.76 -31.46
C GLU A 689 -7.31 -10.20 -30.46
N ALA A 690 -7.08 -8.88 -30.48
CA ALA A 690 -6.20 -8.21 -29.52
C ALA A 690 -6.74 -8.29 -28.09
N ILE A 691 -8.07 -8.15 -27.89
CA ILE A 691 -8.69 -8.31 -26.57
C ILE A 691 -8.48 -9.75 -26.08
N LEU A 692 -8.89 -10.75 -26.87
CA LEU A 692 -8.82 -12.15 -26.46
C LEU A 692 -7.40 -12.59 -26.09
N ASN A 693 -6.39 -12.06 -26.80
CA ASN A 693 -4.98 -12.39 -26.54
C ASN A 693 -4.32 -11.59 -25.40
N ASN A 694 -4.90 -10.45 -24.99
CA ASN A 694 -4.39 -9.65 -23.87
C ASN A 694 -5.19 -9.84 -22.57
N VAL A 695 -6.28 -10.61 -22.58
CA VAL A 695 -6.98 -11.00 -21.37
C VAL A 695 -6.12 -12.02 -20.60
N ASP A 696 -5.93 -11.77 -19.31
CA ASP A 696 -5.13 -12.62 -18.41
C ASP A 696 -5.82 -13.93 -18.03
N ASP A 697 -7.15 -14.01 -18.17
CA ASP A 697 -7.94 -15.22 -17.92
C ASP A 697 -7.83 -16.18 -19.11
N ALA A 698 -7.71 -17.47 -18.82
CA ALA A 698 -7.71 -18.52 -19.84
C ALA A 698 -9.12 -18.69 -20.41
N ILE A 699 -9.27 -18.50 -21.71
CA ILE A 699 -10.51 -18.72 -22.45
C ILE A 699 -10.31 -19.96 -23.31
N ILE A 700 -11.10 -21.00 -23.05
CA ILE A 700 -11.02 -22.28 -23.76
C ILE A 700 -12.41 -22.62 -24.30
N THR A 701 -12.50 -22.91 -25.59
CA THR A 701 -13.75 -23.38 -26.21
C THR A 701 -13.62 -24.86 -26.54
N ILE A 702 -14.63 -25.65 -26.19
CA ILE A 702 -14.71 -27.09 -26.49
C ILE A 702 -15.93 -27.41 -27.35
N ASP A 703 -15.83 -28.45 -28.18
CA ASP A 703 -16.96 -29.00 -28.93
C ASP A 703 -17.88 -29.88 -28.03
N THR A 704 -18.97 -30.38 -28.60
CA THR A 704 -19.91 -31.27 -27.88
C THR A 704 -19.31 -32.63 -27.47
N ARG A 705 -18.09 -32.95 -27.92
CA ARG A 705 -17.33 -34.14 -27.51
C ARG A 705 -16.28 -33.85 -26.45
N GLY A 706 -16.19 -32.60 -26.00
CA GLY A 706 -15.19 -32.17 -25.01
C GLY A 706 -13.79 -31.96 -25.59
N LEU A 707 -13.68 -31.84 -26.92
CA LEU A 707 -12.41 -31.57 -27.59
C LEU A 707 -12.20 -30.06 -27.71
N ILE A 708 -10.99 -29.60 -27.41
CA ILE A 708 -10.61 -28.18 -27.47
C ILE A 708 -10.63 -27.70 -28.92
N ALA A 709 -11.53 -26.76 -29.21
CA ALA A 709 -11.71 -26.12 -30.50
C ALA A 709 -10.88 -24.82 -30.64
N SER A 710 -10.74 -24.05 -29.56
CA SER A 710 -9.91 -22.86 -29.52
C SER A 710 -9.46 -22.53 -28.09
N CYS A 711 -8.34 -21.82 -27.97
CA CYS A 711 -7.89 -21.24 -26.70
C CYS A 711 -7.12 -19.95 -26.93
N ASN A 712 -7.14 -19.04 -25.96
CA ASN A 712 -6.38 -17.78 -26.01
C ASN A 712 -4.95 -17.93 -25.47
N ARG A 713 -4.12 -16.89 -25.66
CA ARG A 713 -2.73 -16.86 -25.17
C ARG A 713 -2.57 -17.10 -23.67
N ALA A 714 -3.47 -16.59 -22.83
CA ALA A 714 -3.42 -16.82 -21.39
C ALA A 714 -3.52 -18.30 -21.02
N THR A 715 -4.24 -19.10 -21.82
CA THR A 715 -4.32 -20.56 -21.63
C THR A 715 -2.93 -21.22 -21.68
N GLU A 716 -2.08 -20.81 -22.62
CA GLU A 716 -0.71 -21.34 -22.71
C GLU A 716 0.15 -20.96 -21.51
N LEU A 717 0.00 -19.73 -21.02
CA LEU A 717 0.77 -19.22 -19.88
C LEU A 717 0.34 -19.88 -18.58
N ILE A 718 -0.96 -20.06 -18.37
CA ILE A 718 -1.52 -20.69 -17.17
C ILE A 718 -1.23 -22.19 -17.18
N PHE A 719 -1.56 -22.92 -18.24
CA PHE A 719 -1.43 -24.38 -18.23
C PHE A 719 -0.05 -24.91 -18.62
N GLY A 720 0.77 -24.09 -19.29
CA GLY A 720 2.11 -24.48 -19.74
C GLY A 720 2.13 -25.36 -20.99
N TYR A 721 0.99 -25.53 -21.67
CA TYR A 721 0.88 -26.21 -22.96
C TYR A 721 0.90 -25.19 -24.11
N LYS A 722 1.43 -25.58 -25.28
CA LYS A 722 1.25 -24.78 -26.50
C LYS A 722 -0.13 -25.01 -27.09
N THR A 723 -0.70 -23.99 -27.74
CA THR A 723 -2.02 -24.05 -28.40
C THR A 723 -2.09 -25.24 -29.35
N GLU A 724 -1.05 -25.47 -30.15
CA GLU A 724 -0.93 -26.59 -31.09
C GLU A 724 -0.99 -27.97 -30.41
N GLU A 725 -0.58 -28.07 -29.15
CA GLU A 725 -0.63 -29.31 -28.36
C GLU A 725 -2.00 -29.55 -27.73
N MET A 726 -2.77 -28.47 -27.51
CA MET A 726 -4.09 -28.50 -26.87
C MET A 726 -5.22 -28.70 -27.90
N LEU A 727 -5.10 -28.11 -29.10
CA LEU A 727 -6.15 -28.17 -30.11
C LEU A 727 -6.47 -29.62 -30.50
N GLY A 728 -7.77 -29.96 -30.48
CA GLY A 728 -8.26 -31.30 -30.78
C GLY A 728 -8.03 -32.35 -29.69
N LYS A 729 -7.43 -31.98 -28.54
CA LYS A 729 -7.32 -32.86 -27.36
C LYS A 729 -8.53 -32.72 -26.44
N SER A 730 -8.73 -33.71 -25.58
CA SER A 730 -9.77 -33.66 -24.54
C SER A 730 -9.38 -32.66 -23.45
N ILE A 731 -10.34 -31.83 -23.04
CA ILE A 731 -10.20 -30.87 -21.94
C ILE A 731 -9.82 -31.52 -20.61
N SER A 732 -10.06 -32.83 -20.45
CA SER A 732 -9.70 -33.59 -19.25
C SER A 732 -8.19 -33.62 -18.99
N MET A 733 -7.34 -33.23 -19.95
CA MET A 733 -5.89 -33.10 -19.77
C MET A 733 -5.47 -32.02 -18.75
N VAL A 734 -6.30 -31.00 -18.53
CA VAL A 734 -6.02 -29.90 -17.58
C VAL A 734 -6.75 -30.06 -16.24
N MET A 735 -7.27 -31.25 -15.95
CA MET A 735 -8.05 -31.54 -14.74
C MET A 735 -7.42 -32.67 -13.92
N PRO A 736 -7.54 -32.65 -12.58
CA PRO A 736 -7.16 -33.79 -11.76
C PRO A 736 -7.97 -35.03 -12.12
N SER A 737 -7.38 -36.22 -11.95
CA SER A 737 -7.98 -37.51 -12.36
C SER A 737 -9.38 -37.77 -11.78
N HIS A 738 -9.66 -37.31 -10.56
CA HIS A 738 -10.97 -37.45 -9.92
C HIS A 738 -12.04 -36.49 -10.49
N HIS A 739 -11.65 -35.32 -10.98
CA HIS A 739 -12.53 -34.36 -11.64
C HIS A 739 -12.73 -34.67 -13.13
N ALA A 740 -11.68 -35.16 -13.82
CA ALA A 740 -11.72 -35.56 -15.22
C ALA A 740 -12.79 -36.63 -15.50
N ALA A 741 -12.85 -37.68 -14.69
CA ALA A 741 -13.84 -38.75 -14.84
C ALA A 741 -15.28 -38.25 -14.61
N GLN A 742 -15.45 -37.28 -13.71
CA GLN A 742 -16.75 -36.66 -13.46
C GLN A 742 -17.18 -35.80 -14.66
N HIS A 743 -16.25 -35.02 -15.21
CA HIS A 743 -16.43 -34.19 -16.40
C HIS A 743 -16.79 -35.02 -17.66
N ASP A 744 -16.04 -36.09 -17.96
CA ASP A 744 -16.31 -36.97 -19.10
C ASP A 744 -17.71 -37.57 -19.03
N ARG A 745 -18.15 -37.95 -17.82
CA ARG A 745 -19.52 -38.43 -17.58
C ARG A 745 -20.57 -37.35 -17.87
N TYR A 746 -20.30 -36.09 -17.54
CA TYR A 746 -21.22 -34.98 -17.85
C TYR A 746 -21.35 -34.76 -19.36
N ILE A 747 -20.25 -34.73 -20.10
CA ILE A 747 -20.26 -34.61 -21.56
C ILE A 747 -21.04 -35.75 -22.20
N GLY A 748 -20.82 -36.99 -21.75
CA GLY A 748 -21.55 -38.16 -22.24
C GLY A 748 -23.06 -38.15 -21.93
N LEU A 749 -23.49 -37.54 -20.83
CA LEU A 749 -24.91 -37.36 -20.50
C LEU A 749 -25.55 -36.25 -21.36
N TYR A 750 -24.84 -35.16 -21.62
CA TYR A 750 -25.31 -34.07 -22.48
C TYR A 750 -25.53 -34.55 -23.93
N GLN A 751 -24.60 -35.34 -24.48
CA GLN A 751 -24.75 -35.94 -25.82
C GLN A 751 -25.99 -36.84 -25.97
N ARG A 752 -26.50 -37.41 -24.86
CA ARG A 752 -27.69 -38.26 -24.84
C ARG A 752 -29.00 -37.49 -24.65
N GLY A 753 -28.97 -36.16 -24.77
CA GLY A 753 -30.15 -35.29 -24.67
C GLY A 753 -30.47 -34.79 -23.25
N GLY A 754 -29.52 -34.88 -22.32
CA GLY A 754 -29.67 -34.30 -20.98
C GLY A 754 -29.53 -32.78 -20.96
N THR A 755 -30.24 -32.09 -20.06
CA THR A 755 -30.06 -30.66 -19.82
C THR A 755 -28.80 -30.40 -18.99
N SER A 756 -27.99 -29.41 -19.40
CA SER A 756 -26.77 -29.05 -18.67
C SER A 756 -27.11 -28.23 -17.43
N ARG A 757 -26.73 -28.72 -16.24
CA ARG A 757 -26.95 -28.05 -14.96
C ARG A 757 -25.85 -27.02 -14.60
N VAL A 758 -24.77 -26.97 -15.40
CA VAL A 758 -23.54 -26.21 -15.13
C VAL A 758 -23.44 -24.93 -15.99
N VAL A 759 -24.30 -24.77 -17.01
CA VAL A 759 -24.32 -23.57 -17.85
C VAL A 759 -24.81 -22.37 -17.03
N GLY A 760 -23.98 -21.32 -16.96
CA GLY A 760 -24.30 -20.07 -16.27
C GLY A 760 -23.93 -20.01 -14.78
N GLN A 761 -23.21 -20.98 -14.23
CA GLN A 761 -22.68 -20.93 -12.87
C GLN A 761 -21.16 -20.72 -12.86
N VAL A 762 -20.70 -19.82 -11.99
CA VAL A 762 -19.29 -19.64 -11.63
C VAL A 762 -18.99 -20.54 -10.43
N GLY A 763 -17.94 -21.36 -10.52
CA GLY A 763 -17.53 -22.27 -9.45
C GLY A 763 -16.02 -22.33 -9.28
N GLN A 764 -15.55 -22.74 -8.10
CA GLN A 764 -14.14 -22.98 -7.83
C GLN A 764 -13.80 -24.46 -7.97
N PHE A 765 -12.74 -24.76 -8.71
CA PHE A 765 -12.29 -26.11 -9.01
C PHE A 765 -10.76 -26.21 -8.90
N GLU A 766 -10.26 -27.42 -9.05
CA GLU A 766 -8.82 -27.68 -9.17
C GLU A 766 -8.48 -27.99 -10.62
N ALA A 767 -7.36 -27.45 -11.09
CA ALA A 767 -6.82 -27.69 -12.42
C ALA A 767 -5.37 -28.16 -12.33
N VAL A 768 -4.85 -28.75 -13.42
CA VAL A 768 -3.51 -29.33 -13.48
C VAL A 768 -2.72 -28.69 -14.61
N ARG A 769 -1.52 -28.20 -14.31
CA ARG A 769 -0.57 -27.68 -15.30
C ARG A 769 0.21 -28.82 -15.97
N ALA A 770 0.89 -28.52 -17.07
CA ALA A 770 1.72 -29.49 -17.81
C ALA A 770 2.83 -30.15 -16.98
N ASN A 771 3.33 -29.48 -15.94
CA ASN A 771 4.32 -29.99 -15.00
C ASN A 771 3.74 -30.92 -13.89
N GLY A 772 2.41 -31.10 -13.85
CA GLY A 772 1.70 -31.88 -12.84
C GLY A 772 1.28 -31.11 -11.58
N GLU A 773 1.53 -29.80 -11.50
CA GLU A 773 1.09 -28.94 -10.39
C GLU A 773 -0.44 -28.81 -10.38
N ILE A 774 -1.06 -29.09 -9.22
CA ILE A 774 -2.48 -28.86 -8.97
C ILE A 774 -2.66 -27.46 -8.40
N PHE A 775 -3.53 -26.65 -9.00
CA PHE A 775 -3.78 -25.27 -8.58
C PHE A 775 -5.28 -24.92 -8.61
N PRO A 776 -5.75 -24.02 -7.73
CA PRO A 776 -7.15 -23.64 -7.69
C PRO A 776 -7.50 -22.66 -8.81
N VAL A 777 -8.62 -22.92 -9.48
CA VAL A 777 -9.18 -22.06 -10.54
C VAL A 777 -10.62 -21.68 -10.23
N GLU A 778 -11.00 -20.49 -10.66
CA GLU A 778 -12.41 -20.10 -10.77
C GLU A 778 -12.83 -20.28 -12.23
N LEU A 779 -13.87 -21.08 -12.46
CA LEU A 779 -14.35 -21.46 -13.79
C LEU A 779 -15.79 -20.99 -13.99
N ALA A 780 -16.03 -20.30 -15.10
CA ALA A 780 -17.36 -20.00 -15.61
C ALA A 780 -17.56 -20.70 -16.96
N VAL A 781 -18.67 -21.41 -17.13
CA VAL A 781 -18.99 -22.12 -18.39
C VAL A 781 -20.25 -21.55 -19.02
N THR A 782 -20.14 -21.14 -20.28
CA THR A 782 -21.26 -20.69 -21.11
C THR A 782 -21.41 -21.57 -22.35
N GLU A 783 -22.65 -21.79 -22.76
CA GLU A 783 -22.97 -22.46 -24.02
C GLU A 783 -23.11 -21.41 -25.11
N ILE A 784 -22.46 -21.62 -26.25
CA ILE A 784 -22.47 -20.73 -27.40
C ILE A 784 -23.03 -21.49 -28.60
N ASP A 785 -24.07 -20.94 -29.20
CA ASP A 785 -24.62 -21.40 -30.49
C ASP A 785 -24.04 -20.51 -31.60
N ALA A 786 -22.94 -20.97 -32.21
CA ALA A 786 -22.39 -20.35 -33.40
C ALA A 786 -22.98 -21.12 -34.60
N GLY A 787 -23.41 -20.45 -35.67
CA GLY A 787 -24.20 -21.06 -36.77
C GLY A 787 -23.68 -22.38 -37.39
N ASP A 788 -22.42 -22.76 -37.12
CA ASP A 788 -21.77 -24.01 -37.54
C ASP A 788 -21.78 -25.15 -36.49
N GLY A 789 -22.35 -24.93 -35.29
CA GLY A 789 -22.48 -25.93 -34.23
C GLY A 789 -22.49 -25.36 -32.81
N ARG A 790 -22.87 -26.18 -31.83
CA ARG A 790 -22.84 -25.80 -30.41
C ARG A 790 -21.44 -26.01 -29.81
N PHE A 791 -21.01 -25.03 -29.05
CA PHE A 791 -19.75 -25.02 -28.33
C PHE A 791 -19.96 -24.67 -26.84
N PHE A 792 -19.00 -25.05 -26.01
CA PHE A 792 -18.93 -24.58 -24.63
C PHE A 792 -17.68 -23.73 -24.45
N MET A 793 -17.84 -22.53 -23.94
CA MET A 793 -16.75 -21.64 -23.59
C MET A 793 -16.54 -21.67 -22.09
N GLY A 794 -15.35 -22.08 -21.66
CA GLY A 794 -14.87 -21.97 -20.30
C GLY A 794 -13.97 -20.74 -20.15
N ILE A 795 -14.27 -19.88 -19.19
CA ILE A 795 -13.37 -18.81 -18.74
C ILE A 795 -12.80 -19.25 -17.39
N LEU A 796 -11.48 -19.36 -17.32
CA LEU A 796 -10.73 -19.86 -16.17
C LEU A 796 -9.79 -18.79 -15.65
N ARG A 797 -9.91 -18.50 -14.36
CA ARG A 797 -9.01 -17.59 -13.64
C ARG A 797 -8.18 -18.35 -12.63
N ASP A 798 -6.87 -18.19 -12.69
CA ASP A 798 -5.97 -18.69 -11.65
C ASP A 798 -6.14 -17.84 -10.37
N ILE A 799 -6.62 -18.48 -9.29
CA ILE A 799 -6.87 -17.80 -8.01
C ILE A 799 -5.83 -18.18 -6.95
N THR A 800 -4.68 -18.72 -7.36
CA THR A 800 -3.61 -19.17 -6.45
C THR A 800 -3.12 -18.04 -5.55
N GLU A 801 -2.73 -16.91 -6.13
CA GLU A 801 -2.22 -15.75 -5.36
C GLU A 801 -3.30 -15.14 -4.48
N ARG A 802 -4.54 -15.05 -4.99
CA ARG A 802 -5.68 -14.58 -4.19
C ARG A 802 -5.91 -15.47 -2.97
N LYS A 803 -5.91 -16.80 -3.13
CA LYS A 803 -6.06 -17.74 -2.00
C LYS A 803 -4.89 -17.69 -1.03
N LYS A 804 -3.65 -17.46 -1.50
CA LYS A 804 -2.49 -17.25 -0.62
C LYS A 804 -2.62 -15.98 0.21
N ILE A 805 -3.04 -14.86 -0.40
CA ILE A 805 -3.27 -13.59 0.29
C ILE A 805 -4.39 -13.72 1.32
N GLU A 806 -5.53 -14.31 0.94
CA GLU A 806 -6.66 -14.54 1.86
C GLU A 806 -6.23 -15.41 3.06
N LYS A 807 -5.43 -16.46 2.83
CA LYS A 807 -4.85 -17.30 3.89
C LYS A 807 -3.87 -16.54 4.78
N MET A 808 -2.94 -15.77 4.21
CA MET A 808 -1.98 -14.97 4.98
C MET A 808 -2.69 -13.88 5.81
N GLN A 809 -3.72 -13.25 5.25
CA GLN A 809 -4.52 -12.25 5.96
C GLN A 809 -5.24 -12.87 7.16
N SER A 810 -5.81 -14.07 7.00
CA SER A 810 -6.40 -14.83 8.11
C SER A 810 -5.38 -15.18 9.18
N GLU A 811 -4.23 -15.75 8.81
CA GLU A 811 -3.17 -16.14 9.75
C GLU A 811 -2.62 -14.93 10.50
N PHE A 812 -2.46 -13.80 9.79
CA PHE A 812 -2.06 -12.53 10.38
C PHE A 812 -3.09 -12.01 11.38
N LEU A 813 -4.38 -11.96 11.01
CA LEU A 813 -5.45 -11.51 11.91
C LEU A 813 -5.58 -12.40 13.15
N ALA A 814 -5.46 -13.72 12.98
CA ALA A 814 -5.45 -14.66 14.10
C ALA A 814 -4.26 -14.41 15.05
N THR A 815 -3.08 -14.16 14.49
CA THR A 815 -1.86 -13.84 15.26
C THR A 815 -2.01 -12.51 16.00
N VAL A 816 -2.42 -11.44 15.31
CA VAL A 816 -2.64 -10.12 15.92
C VAL A 816 -3.67 -10.20 17.04
N ASN A 817 -4.77 -10.94 16.84
CA ASN A 817 -5.78 -11.11 17.89
C ASN A 817 -5.23 -11.84 19.12
N HIS A 818 -4.39 -12.87 18.93
CA HIS A 818 -3.71 -13.55 20.02
C HIS A 818 -2.74 -12.63 20.77
N GLU A 819 -1.93 -11.87 20.02
CA GLU A 819 -0.97 -10.91 20.55
C GLU A 819 -1.62 -9.68 21.20
N LEU A 820 -2.87 -9.34 20.85
CA LEU A 820 -3.66 -8.30 21.52
C LEU A 820 -4.37 -8.84 22.78
N ARG A 821 -4.87 -10.07 22.75
CA ARG A 821 -5.58 -10.68 23.90
C ARG A 821 -4.68 -10.84 25.11
N THR A 822 -3.43 -11.26 24.90
CA THR A 822 -2.47 -11.52 25.96
C THR A 822 -2.15 -10.28 26.82
N PRO A 823 -1.69 -9.14 26.26
CA PRO A 823 -1.45 -7.93 27.04
C PRO A 823 -2.74 -7.35 27.63
N LEU A 824 -3.87 -7.46 26.92
CA LEU A 824 -5.16 -6.97 27.42
C LEU A 824 -5.63 -7.75 28.66
N THR A 825 -5.43 -9.08 28.67
CA THR A 825 -5.72 -9.93 29.83
C THR A 825 -4.85 -9.55 31.02
N SER A 826 -3.55 -9.27 30.78
CA SER A 826 -2.62 -8.80 31.81
C SER A 826 -3.02 -7.42 32.37
N ILE A 827 -3.40 -6.48 31.50
CA ILE A 827 -3.86 -5.13 31.89
C ILE A 827 -5.14 -5.25 32.71
N LYS A 828 -6.12 -6.04 32.25
CA LYS A 828 -7.37 -6.29 32.97
C LYS A 828 -7.12 -6.90 34.34
N GLY A 829 -6.23 -7.89 34.43
CA GLY A 829 -5.85 -8.53 35.70
C GLY A 829 -5.22 -7.52 36.68
N THR A 830 -4.27 -6.72 36.21
CA THR A 830 -3.59 -5.70 37.03
C THR A 830 -4.56 -4.62 37.52
N LEU A 831 -5.42 -4.12 36.64
CA LEU A 831 -6.45 -3.12 37.00
C LEU A 831 -7.48 -3.70 37.99
N SER A 832 -7.82 -4.99 37.85
CA SER A 832 -8.72 -5.67 38.78
C SER A 832 -8.11 -5.80 40.18
N LEU A 833 -6.81 -6.12 40.28
CA LEU A 833 -6.07 -6.19 41.54
C LEU A 833 -5.93 -4.82 42.23
N LEU A 834 -5.71 -3.77 41.43
CA LEU A 834 -5.70 -2.39 41.92
C LEU A 834 -7.07 -1.99 42.46
N ARG A 835 -8.15 -2.36 41.76
CA ARG A 835 -9.52 -2.07 42.21
C ARG A 835 -9.92 -2.88 43.45
N SER A 836 -9.42 -4.10 43.62
CA SER A 836 -9.69 -4.92 44.81
C SER A 836 -8.89 -4.50 46.04
N GLY A 837 -8.07 -3.45 45.96
CA GLY A 837 -7.31 -2.89 47.08
C GLY A 837 -6.06 -3.69 47.47
N VAL A 838 -5.62 -4.66 46.64
CA VAL A 838 -4.46 -5.54 46.94
C VAL A 838 -3.14 -4.74 47.00
N ALA A 839 -3.07 -3.61 46.30
CA ALA A 839 -1.92 -2.69 46.32
C ALA A 839 -2.15 -1.43 47.18
N GLY A 840 -3.16 -1.43 48.05
CA GLY A 840 -3.59 -0.28 48.85
C GLY A 840 -4.93 0.29 48.41
N GLN A 841 -5.62 1.01 49.31
CA GLN A 841 -6.88 1.70 48.98
C GLN A 841 -6.61 2.88 48.04
N LEU A 842 -7.31 2.91 46.92
CA LEU A 842 -7.27 4.04 45.99
C LEU A 842 -8.09 5.21 46.56
N ASN A 843 -7.67 6.44 46.28
CA ASN A 843 -8.52 7.60 46.54
C ASN A 843 -9.68 7.65 45.53
N GLU A 844 -10.71 8.44 45.80
CA GLU A 844 -11.94 8.50 44.99
C GLU A 844 -11.67 8.83 43.50
N SER A 845 -10.64 9.64 43.22
CA SER A 845 -10.19 9.93 41.85
C SER A 845 -9.50 8.73 41.19
N GLY A 846 -8.63 8.02 41.93
CA GLY A 846 -7.96 6.81 41.48
C GLY A 846 -8.91 5.66 41.19
N GLU A 847 -9.93 5.47 42.01
CA GLU A 847 -10.99 4.47 41.75
C GLU A 847 -11.74 4.76 40.46
N ARG A 848 -12.12 6.02 40.21
CA ARG A 848 -12.81 6.43 38.97
C ARG A 848 -11.95 6.17 37.73
N ILE A 849 -10.65 6.45 37.79
CA ILE A 849 -9.71 6.23 36.68
C ILE A 849 -9.51 4.73 36.42
N VAL A 850 -9.27 3.93 37.46
CA VAL A 850 -9.10 2.47 37.33
C VAL A 850 -10.37 1.82 36.82
N ALA A 851 -11.54 2.25 37.29
CA ALA A 851 -12.82 1.76 36.79
C ALA A 851 -13.04 2.11 35.31
N ALA A 852 -12.65 3.31 34.86
CA ALA A 852 -12.71 3.68 33.45
C ALA A 852 -11.73 2.86 32.58
N ALA A 853 -10.49 2.68 33.04
CA ALA A 853 -9.50 1.88 32.34
C ALA A 853 -9.91 0.41 32.21
N LEU A 854 -10.51 -0.16 33.27
CA LEU A 854 -11.01 -1.53 33.27
C LEU A 854 -12.17 -1.71 32.27
N ARG A 855 -13.13 -0.78 32.24
CA ARG A 855 -14.22 -0.79 31.25
C ARG A 855 -13.70 -0.73 29.82
N ASN A 856 -12.70 0.11 29.55
CA ASN A 856 -12.09 0.21 28.22
C ASN A 856 -11.35 -1.08 27.83
N ALA A 857 -10.62 -1.69 28.77
CA ALA A 857 -9.95 -2.97 28.53
C ALA A 857 -10.97 -4.09 28.24
N GLU A 858 -12.08 -4.15 28.98
CA GLU A 858 -13.15 -5.11 28.73
C GLU A 858 -13.85 -4.89 27.38
N GLN A 859 -14.06 -3.64 26.99
CA GLN A 859 -14.64 -3.30 25.70
C GLN A 859 -13.73 -3.70 24.53
N LEU A 860 -12.43 -3.46 24.64
CA LEU A 860 -11.45 -3.89 23.63
C LEU A 860 -11.37 -5.41 23.54
N GLY A 861 -11.42 -6.13 24.67
CA GLY A 861 -11.41 -7.59 24.68
C GLY A 861 -12.60 -8.19 23.94
N ARG A 862 -13.80 -7.69 24.21
CA ARG A 862 -15.01 -8.10 23.49
C ARG A 862 -14.91 -7.81 22.00
N MET A 863 -14.40 -6.64 21.60
CA MET A 863 -14.26 -6.29 20.19
C MET A 863 -13.28 -7.22 19.45
N VAL A 864 -12.17 -7.62 20.08
CA VAL A 864 -11.21 -8.58 19.53
C VAL A 864 -11.84 -9.98 19.38
N GLU A 865 -12.64 -10.41 20.34
CA GLU A 865 -13.38 -11.68 20.27
C GLU A 865 -14.45 -11.66 19.16
N GLU A 866 -15.25 -10.60 19.07
CA GLU A 866 -16.26 -10.40 18.01
C GLU A 866 -15.64 -10.42 16.62
N MET A 867 -14.45 -9.83 16.45
CA MET A 867 -13.71 -9.84 15.18
C MET A 867 -13.24 -11.25 14.80
N LEU A 868 -12.78 -12.04 15.77
CA LEU A 868 -12.36 -13.42 15.56
C LEU A 868 -13.54 -14.34 15.21
N ASP A 869 -14.66 -14.19 15.91
CA ASP A 869 -15.86 -14.96 15.62
C ASP A 869 -16.34 -14.68 14.18
N LEU A 870 -16.32 -13.42 13.75
CA LEU A 870 -16.67 -13.05 12.37
C LEU A 870 -15.72 -13.63 11.33
N GLU A 871 -14.43 -13.70 11.62
CA GLU A 871 -13.42 -14.31 10.75
C GLU A 871 -13.63 -15.83 10.62
N ARG A 872 -13.83 -16.52 11.74
CA ARG A 872 -14.15 -17.96 11.78
C ARG A 872 -15.45 -18.27 11.05
N MET A 873 -16.45 -17.38 11.18
CA MET A 873 -17.72 -17.48 10.44
C MET A 873 -17.49 -17.39 8.93
N GLN A 874 -16.72 -16.40 8.46
CA GLN A 874 -16.43 -16.22 7.02
C GLN A 874 -15.70 -17.43 6.42
N GLN A 875 -14.91 -18.15 7.22
CA GLN A 875 -14.20 -19.35 6.79
C GLN A 875 -15.00 -20.64 6.94
N GLY A 876 -16.22 -20.58 7.48
CA GLY A 876 -17.01 -21.77 7.80
C GLY A 876 -16.45 -22.62 8.95
N LYS A 877 -15.44 -22.12 9.69
CA LYS A 877 -14.74 -22.84 10.76
C LYS A 877 -15.31 -22.59 12.17
N LEU A 878 -16.37 -21.79 12.30
CA LEU A 878 -17.04 -21.59 13.58
C LEU A 878 -17.79 -22.88 13.96
N GLU A 879 -17.27 -23.59 14.96
CA GLU A 879 -17.97 -24.72 15.59
C GLU A 879 -19.11 -24.18 16.47
N ILE A 880 -20.33 -24.64 16.19
CA ILE A 880 -21.52 -24.37 17.01
C ILE A 880 -22.00 -25.72 17.52
N LEU A 881 -21.98 -25.89 18.84
CA LEU A 881 -22.38 -27.13 19.48
C LEU A 881 -23.82 -26.97 20.00
N CYS A 882 -24.80 -27.38 19.19
CA CYS A 882 -26.20 -27.32 19.62
C CYS A 882 -26.53 -28.43 20.61
N THR A 883 -26.99 -28.06 21.80
CA THR A 883 -27.50 -28.95 22.85
C THR A 883 -28.99 -28.67 23.10
N ALA A 884 -29.69 -29.61 23.74
CA ALA A 884 -31.08 -29.41 24.15
C ALA A 884 -31.13 -28.48 25.37
N GLU A 885 -31.54 -27.23 25.15
CA GLU A 885 -31.57 -26.18 26.16
C GLU A 885 -33.00 -25.70 26.44
N ARG A 886 -33.25 -25.27 27.67
CA ARG A 886 -34.52 -24.62 28.07
C ARG A 886 -34.52 -23.15 27.69
N ALA A 887 -35.39 -22.75 26.75
CA ALA A 887 -35.43 -21.37 26.25
C ALA A 887 -35.77 -20.35 27.35
N ASP A 888 -36.66 -20.71 28.27
CA ASP A 888 -37.04 -19.88 29.42
C ASP A 888 -35.85 -19.60 30.35
N HIS A 889 -35.00 -20.60 30.61
CA HIS A 889 -33.79 -20.42 31.41
C HIS A 889 -32.79 -19.47 30.74
N LEU A 890 -32.60 -19.59 29.43
CA LEU A 890 -31.69 -18.72 28.67
C LEU A 890 -32.15 -17.25 28.70
N VAL A 891 -33.47 -17.00 28.62
CA VAL A 891 -34.05 -15.66 28.73
C VAL A 891 -33.81 -15.07 30.12
N VAL A 892 -34.13 -15.83 31.17
CA VAL A 892 -33.92 -15.38 32.55
C VAL A 892 -32.44 -15.07 32.80
N GLN A 893 -31.53 -15.93 32.36
CA GLN A 893 -30.10 -15.71 32.50
C GLN A 893 -29.62 -14.45 31.79
N ALA A 894 -30.05 -14.22 30.54
CA ALA A 894 -29.70 -13.01 29.80
C ALA A 894 -30.24 -11.73 30.47
N VAL A 895 -31.45 -11.76 31.03
CA VAL A 895 -32.03 -10.63 31.78
C VAL A 895 -31.22 -10.35 33.04
N GLU A 896 -30.90 -11.36 33.86
CA GLU A 896 -30.10 -11.18 35.08
C GLU A 896 -28.72 -10.57 34.78
N MET A 897 -28.05 -11.02 33.71
CA MET A 897 -26.75 -10.49 33.28
C MET A 897 -26.80 -9.00 32.91
N ASN A 898 -27.96 -8.49 32.50
CA ASN A 898 -28.14 -7.10 32.06
C ASN A 898 -28.85 -6.21 33.10
N ARG A 899 -29.33 -6.76 34.23
CA ARG A 899 -30.02 -5.98 35.27
C ARG A 899 -29.17 -4.87 35.88
N VAL A 900 -27.88 -5.13 36.12
CA VAL A 900 -26.96 -4.14 36.70
C VAL A 900 -26.81 -2.95 35.75
N LEU A 901 -26.60 -3.21 34.46
CA LEU A 901 -26.48 -2.19 33.43
C LEU A 901 -27.76 -1.35 33.28
N ALA A 902 -28.93 -1.99 33.35
CA ALA A 902 -30.22 -1.29 33.33
C ALA A 902 -30.42 -0.43 34.59
N GLY A 903 -30.07 -0.95 35.76
CA GLY A 903 -30.11 -0.22 37.03
C GLY A 903 -29.26 1.04 37.04
N ASP A 904 -28.01 0.96 36.53
CA ASP A 904 -27.11 2.11 36.38
C ASP A 904 -27.71 3.24 35.52
N ARG A 905 -28.57 2.89 34.56
CA ARG A 905 -29.28 3.84 33.68
C ARG A 905 -30.70 4.18 34.13
N LYS A 906 -31.14 3.67 35.28
CA LYS A 906 -32.52 3.82 35.80
C LYS A 906 -33.59 3.28 34.83
N ILE A 907 -33.28 2.21 34.11
CA ILE A 907 -34.19 1.50 33.22
C ILE A 907 -34.65 0.21 33.91
N ARG A 908 -35.92 -0.15 33.77
CA ARG A 908 -36.47 -1.42 34.29
C ARG A 908 -36.50 -2.45 33.16
N ILE A 909 -36.13 -3.70 33.44
CA ILE A 909 -36.36 -4.82 32.52
C ILE A 909 -37.48 -5.66 33.09
N ALA A 910 -38.58 -5.80 32.36
CA ALA A 910 -39.71 -6.64 32.72
C ALA A 910 -39.77 -7.84 31.78
N ILE A 911 -39.91 -9.04 32.35
CA ILE A 911 -40.38 -10.20 31.60
C ILE A 911 -41.89 -10.07 31.54
N GLY A 912 -42.49 -10.24 30.36
CA GLY A 912 -43.90 -9.94 30.10
C GLY A 912 -44.90 -10.60 31.08
N PRO A 913 -46.17 -10.15 31.08
CA PRO A 913 -47.18 -10.57 32.05
C PRO A 913 -47.62 -12.04 31.93
N GLU A 914 -47.32 -12.69 30.80
CA GLU A 914 -47.59 -14.11 30.57
C GLU A 914 -46.41 -14.98 31.01
N PRO A 915 -46.64 -16.14 31.67
CA PRO A 915 -45.56 -17.05 32.02
C PRO A 915 -44.83 -17.52 30.77
N LEU A 916 -43.49 -17.47 30.83
CA LEU A 916 -42.61 -17.93 29.75
C LEU A 916 -42.97 -19.40 29.38
N PRO A 917 -43.28 -19.71 28.11
CA PRO A 917 -43.62 -21.07 27.72
C PRO A 917 -42.44 -22.02 27.95
N GLU A 918 -42.71 -23.22 28.47
CA GLU A 918 -41.68 -24.25 28.60
C GLU A 918 -41.37 -24.82 27.21
N ALA A 919 -40.25 -24.38 26.62
CA ALA A 919 -39.82 -24.78 25.28
C ALA A 919 -38.37 -25.27 25.31
N ILE A 920 -38.13 -26.45 24.73
CA ILE A 920 -36.78 -26.99 24.53
C ILE A 920 -36.35 -26.67 23.10
N VAL A 921 -35.15 -26.13 22.96
CA VAL A 921 -34.54 -25.76 21.68
C VAL A 921 -33.19 -26.45 21.50
N SER A 922 -32.85 -26.81 20.26
CA SER A 922 -31.53 -27.37 19.92
C SER A 922 -30.58 -26.25 19.53
N VAL A 923 -29.90 -25.63 20.50
CA VAL A 923 -29.10 -24.42 20.31
C VAL A 923 -27.81 -24.46 21.12
N ASP A 924 -26.85 -23.62 20.75
CA ASP A 924 -25.69 -23.33 21.58
C ASP A 924 -26.10 -22.26 22.60
N GLY A 925 -26.37 -22.68 23.85
CA GLY A 925 -26.87 -21.82 24.92
C GLY A 925 -26.07 -20.52 25.11
N PRO A 926 -24.74 -20.57 25.28
CA PRO A 926 -23.88 -19.39 25.32
C PRO A 926 -24.07 -18.42 24.14
N ARG A 927 -24.24 -18.92 22.91
CA ARG A 927 -24.46 -18.08 21.71
C ARG A 927 -25.86 -17.45 21.68
N VAL A 928 -26.88 -18.14 22.19
CA VAL A 928 -28.21 -17.54 22.38
C VAL A 928 -28.17 -16.43 23.43
N ILE A 929 -27.49 -16.63 24.56
CA ILE A 929 -27.31 -15.58 25.59
C ILE A 929 -26.55 -14.38 25.00
N GLN A 930 -25.57 -14.61 24.13
CA GLN A 930 -24.88 -13.54 23.40
C GLN A 930 -25.84 -12.73 22.51
N ILE A 931 -26.73 -13.39 21.76
CA ILE A 931 -27.77 -12.73 20.95
C ILE A 931 -28.66 -11.85 21.83
N LEU A 932 -29.21 -12.41 22.91
CA LEU A 932 -30.12 -11.71 23.81
C LEU A 932 -29.46 -10.56 24.56
N THR A 933 -28.21 -10.74 25.01
CA THR A 933 -27.42 -9.69 25.64
C THR A 933 -27.18 -8.53 24.69
N ASN A 934 -26.93 -8.81 23.42
CA ASN A 934 -26.75 -7.76 22.42
C ASN A 934 -28.04 -6.96 22.21
N PHE A 935 -29.20 -7.63 22.11
CA PHE A 935 -30.51 -6.97 22.01
C PHE A 935 -30.83 -6.13 23.26
N LEU A 936 -30.71 -6.70 24.45
CA LEU A 936 -30.93 -6.02 25.73
C LEU A 936 -30.01 -4.81 25.90
N SER A 937 -28.73 -4.95 25.57
CA SER A 937 -27.77 -3.85 25.70
C SER A 937 -28.08 -2.70 24.73
N ASN A 938 -28.65 -2.99 23.55
CA ASN A 938 -29.07 -1.96 22.61
C ASN A 938 -30.35 -1.28 23.09
N ALA A 939 -31.35 -2.04 23.52
CA ALA A 939 -32.56 -1.50 24.15
C ALA A 939 -32.19 -0.53 25.30
N ILE A 940 -31.34 -0.97 26.25
CA ILE A 940 -30.87 -0.14 27.38
C ILE A 940 -30.13 1.14 26.92
N LYS A 941 -29.45 1.10 25.77
CA LYS A 941 -28.72 2.28 25.27
C LYS A 941 -29.63 3.34 24.69
N PHE A 942 -30.73 2.93 24.05
CA PHE A 942 -31.60 3.80 23.27
C PHE A 942 -32.92 4.17 23.98
N SER A 943 -33.27 3.50 25.09
CA SER A 943 -34.38 3.92 25.95
C SER A 943 -34.03 5.16 26.79
N HIS A 944 -35.06 5.92 27.18
CA HIS A 944 -34.97 7.06 28.08
C HIS A 944 -34.90 6.61 29.55
N GLN A 945 -34.46 7.51 30.45
CA GLN A 945 -34.41 7.19 31.89
C GLN A 945 -35.83 6.99 32.44
N GLY A 946 -36.05 5.89 33.15
CA GLY A 946 -37.36 5.52 33.73
C GLY A 946 -38.18 4.56 32.88
N ASP A 947 -37.76 4.31 31.63
CA ASP A 947 -38.43 3.39 30.71
C ASP A 947 -38.37 1.94 31.22
N THR A 948 -39.29 1.14 30.68
CA THR A 948 -39.34 -0.31 30.91
C THR A 948 -39.09 -1.04 29.60
N ILE A 949 -38.10 -1.92 29.56
CA ILE A 949 -37.81 -2.81 28.44
C ILE A 949 -38.59 -4.11 28.68
N ASP A 950 -39.42 -4.49 27.71
CA ASP A 950 -40.23 -5.70 27.79
C ASP A 950 -39.55 -6.87 27.07
N VAL A 951 -39.35 -7.98 27.78
CA VAL A 951 -38.88 -9.24 27.20
C VAL A 951 -40.04 -10.21 27.11
N ARG A 952 -40.40 -10.63 25.90
CA ARG A 952 -41.52 -11.55 25.62
C ARG A 952 -41.01 -12.83 24.98
N MET A 953 -41.65 -13.95 25.30
CA MET A 953 -41.37 -15.22 24.63
C MET A 953 -42.69 -15.86 24.21
N VAL A 954 -42.80 -16.22 22.93
CA VAL A 954 -44.03 -16.76 22.34
C VAL A 954 -43.71 -18.02 21.53
N LEU A 955 -44.44 -19.09 21.79
CA LEU A 955 -44.39 -20.31 20.97
C LEU A 955 -45.40 -20.19 19.81
N ARG A 956 -44.93 -20.26 18.57
CA ARG A 956 -45.79 -20.28 17.36
C ARG A 956 -45.28 -21.30 16.35
N ASN A 957 -46.14 -22.20 15.90
CA ASN A 957 -45.84 -23.15 14.82
C ASN A 957 -44.55 -23.97 15.03
N GLY A 958 -44.28 -24.42 16.27
CA GLY A 958 -43.06 -25.16 16.59
C GLY A 958 -41.77 -24.32 16.65
N LEU A 959 -41.88 -22.99 16.59
CA LEU A 959 -40.78 -22.04 16.78
C LEU A 959 -41.02 -21.24 18.07
N VAL A 960 -39.98 -21.06 18.88
CA VAL A 960 -40.00 -20.10 20.00
C VAL A 960 -39.42 -18.78 19.54
N ARG A 961 -40.22 -17.71 19.62
CA ARG A 961 -39.78 -16.33 19.39
C ARG A 961 -39.48 -15.67 20.72
N ILE A 962 -38.29 -15.11 20.87
CA ILE A 962 -37.88 -14.28 21.99
C ILE A 962 -37.74 -12.85 21.47
N SER A 963 -38.51 -11.91 22.02
CA SER A 963 -38.54 -10.49 21.64
C SER A 963 -38.05 -9.62 22.79
N VAL A 964 -37.24 -8.60 22.47
CA VAL A 964 -36.81 -7.52 23.37
C VAL A 964 -37.36 -6.22 22.79
N ILE A 965 -38.18 -5.52 23.58
CA ILE A 965 -38.94 -4.34 23.14
C ILE A 965 -38.51 -3.15 23.98
N ASP A 966 -38.06 -2.09 23.32
CA ASP A 966 -37.79 -0.78 23.90
C ASP A 966 -38.80 0.27 23.43
N HIS A 967 -38.99 1.31 24.24
CA HIS A 967 -39.87 2.46 23.94
C HIS A 967 -39.04 3.73 23.62
N GLY A 968 -37.87 3.54 22.98
CA GLY A 968 -36.97 4.62 22.59
C GLY A 968 -37.43 5.38 21.32
N PRO A 969 -36.52 6.12 20.66
CA PRO A 969 -36.86 6.95 19.49
C PRO A 969 -37.25 6.17 18.24
N GLY A 970 -37.17 4.84 18.25
CA GLY A 970 -37.43 4.01 17.07
C GLY A 970 -36.40 4.19 15.96
N ILE A 971 -36.61 3.47 14.85
CA ILE A 971 -35.65 3.36 13.75
C ILE A 971 -36.33 3.71 12.42
N PRO A 972 -35.85 4.73 11.68
CA PRO A 972 -36.38 5.11 10.37
C PRO A 972 -36.39 3.96 9.36
N ARG A 973 -37.47 3.82 8.58
CA ARG A 973 -37.68 2.69 7.64
C ARG A 973 -36.58 2.55 6.59
N ASP A 974 -36.02 3.65 6.12
CA ASP A 974 -34.89 3.70 5.18
C ASP A 974 -33.60 3.10 5.76
N LYS A 975 -33.46 3.09 7.09
CA LYS A 975 -32.26 2.64 7.79
C LYS A 975 -32.38 1.24 8.41
N GLN A 976 -33.58 0.68 8.51
CA GLN A 976 -33.81 -0.65 9.10
C GLN A 976 -33.11 -1.78 8.34
N SER A 977 -33.04 -1.69 7.01
CA SER A 977 -32.38 -2.69 6.15
C SER A 977 -30.85 -2.76 6.35
N LEU A 978 -30.26 -1.70 6.90
CA LEU A 978 -28.81 -1.55 7.10
C LEU A 978 -28.34 -2.11 8.45
N LEU A 979 -29.22 -2.25 9.45
CA LEU A 979 -28.82 -2.56 10.84
C LEU A 979 -28.17 -3.92 11.06
N PHE A 980 -28.49 -4.90 10.21
CA PHE A 980 -27.89 -6.23 10.25
C PHE A 980 -26.66 -6.35 9.34
N GLN A 981 -26.22 -5.25 8.70
CA GLN A 981 -24.97 -5.21 7.94
C GLN A 981 -23.77 -5.01 8.87
N LYS A 982 -22.61 -5.52 8.44
CA LYS A 982 -21.35 -5.39 9.19
C LYS A 982 -20.95 -3.93 9.29
N PHE A 983 -20.58 -3.48 10.49
CA PHE A 983 -20.11 -2.11 10.78
C PHE A 983 -21.16 -1.01 10.61
N ALA A 984 -22.44 -1.35 10.44
CA ALA A 984 -23.50 -0.36 10.32
C ALA A 984 -23.70 0.39 11.64
N GLN A 985 -23.65 1.72 11.58
CA GLN A 985 -23.96 2.64 12.69
C GLN A 985 -24.87 3.75 12.17
N LEU A 986 -25.88 4.11 12.96
CA LEU A 986 -26.82 5.17 12.60
C LEU A 986 -26.31 6.51 13.16
N ASP A 987 -26.03 7.47 12.27
CA ASP A 987 -25.74 8.85 12.64
C ASP A 987 -27.05 9.57 13.01
N THR A 988 -27.42 9.52 14.27
CA THR A 988 -28.43 10.41 14.87
C THR A 988 -27.75 11.46 15.73
N SER A 989 -28.30 12.67 15.75
CA SER A 989 -27.74 13.89 16.33
C SER A 989 -27.39 13.77 17.84
N ASP A 990 -28.02 12.83 18.55
CA ASP A 990 -27.79 12.52 19.98
C ASP A 990 -26.84 11.33 20.23
N ALA A 991 -26.35 10.65 19.17
CA ALA A 991 -25.53 9.43 19.28
C ALA A 991 -24.07 9.65 19.69
N ARG A 992 -23.64 10.89 20.00
CA ARG A 992 -22.24 11.17 20.40
C ARG A 992 -21.84 10.55 21.73
N LEU A 993 -22.79 10.11 22.57
CA LEU A 993 -22.49 9.45 23.86
C LEU A 993 -22.41 7.92 23.82
N HIS A 994 -22.84 7.22 22.75
CA HIS A 994 -23.06 5.76 22.80
C HIS A 994 -22.57 4.99 21.55
N ARG A 995 -21.31 5.16 21.13
CA ARG A 995 -20.73 4.39 20.01
C ARG A 995 -20.40 2.93 20.40
N GLY A 996 -21.08 1.97 19.77
CA GLY A 996 -20.70 0.54 19.73
C GLY A 996 -19.81 0.22 18.52
N ALA A 997 -19.41 -1.05 18.34
CA ALA A 997 -18.57 -1.49 17.21
C ALA A 997 -19.33 -1.66 15.87
N GLY A 998 -20.66 -1.74 15.91
CA GLY A 998 -21.50 -2.02 14.73
C GLY A 998 -21.45 -3.48 14.24
N LEU A 999 -20.86 -4.40 15.03
CA LEU A 999 -20.71 -5.82 14.68
C LEU A 999 -21.77 -6.72 15.31
N GLY A 1000 -22.28 -6.36 16.49
CA GLY A 1000 -23.13 -7.24 17.30
C GLY A 1000 -24.36 -7.77 16.57
N LEU A 1001 -25.16 -6.90 15.91
CA LEU A 1001 -26.42 -7.34 15.26
C LEU A 1001 -26.17 -8.25 14.06
N ALA A 1002 -25.08 -8.00 13.30
CA ALA A 1002 -24.66 -8.87 12.20
C ALA A 1002 -24.24 -10.26 12.72
N ILE A 1003 -23.49 -10.32 13.83
CA ILE A 1003 -23.13 -11.57 14.51
C ILE A 1003 -24.38 -12.30 15.02
N SER A 1004 -25.32 -11.58 15.64
CA SER A 1004 -26.58 -12.16 16.14
C SER A 1004 -27.37 -12.87 15.04
N ARG A 1005 -27.44 -12.28 13.85
CA ARG A 1005 -28.13 -12.87 12.69
C ARG A 1005 -27.46 -14.15 12.21
N GLU A 1006 -26.14 -14.13 12.07
CA GLU A 1006 -25.37 -15.28 11.59
C GLU A 1006 -25.42 -16.45 12.58
N LEU A 1007 -25.29 -16.18 13.88
CA LEU A 1007 -25.43 -17.19 14.94
C LEU A 1007 -26.81 -17.84 14.91
N ALA A 1008 -27.88 -17.05 14.80
CA ALA A 1008 -29.24 -17.60 14.74
C ALA A 1008 -29.43 -18.49 13.50
N LEU A 1009 -28.99 -18.03 12.32
CA LEU A 1009 -29.09 -18.79 11.07
C LEU A 1009 -28.41 -20.15 11.14
N ARG A 1010 -27.19 -20.20 11.71
CA ARG A 1010 -26.45 -21.46 11.87
C ARG A 1010 -27.06 -22.41 12.89
N MET A 1011 -27.81 -21.90 13.85
CA MET A 1011 -28.61 -22.69 14.80
C MET A 1011 -30.00 -23.07 14.22
N GLY A 1012 -30.25 -22.86 12.92
CA GLY A 1012 -31.54 -23.15 12.28
C GLY A 1012 -32.66 -22.15 12.64
N GLY A 1013 -32.29 -21.01 13.22
CA GLY A 1013 -33.17 -19.93 13.64
C GLY A 1013 -33.13 -18.69 12.73
N ARG A 1014 -33.80 -17.63 13.14
CA ARG A 1014 -33.80 -16.33 12.44
C ARG A 1014 -33.92 -15.16 13.41
N VAL A 1015 -33.43 -13.99 13.02
CA VAL A 1015 -33.62 -12.74 13.76
C VAL A 1015 -34.33 -11.71 12.91
N GLY A 1016 -34.95 -10.72 13.55
CA GLY A 1016 -35.51 -9.58 12.85
C GLY A 1016 -35.80 -8.40 13.77
N LEU A 1017 -36.40 -7.38 13.17
CA LEU A 1017 -36.70 -6.09 13.78
C LEU A 1017 -38.11 -5.67 13.36
N GLN A 1018 -38.83 -5.07 14.28
CA GLN A 1018 -40.02 -4.28 14.03
C GLN A 1018 -39.87 -2.95 14.78
N SER A 1019 -39.90 -1.83 14.07
CA SER A 1019 -39.74 -0.52 14.69
C SER A 1019 -40.45 0.54 13.85
N ASP A 1020 -41.05 1.51 14.51
CA ASP A 1020 -41.61 2.70 13.92
C ASP A 1020 -40.98 3.93 14.60
N GLU A 1021 -40.67 4.97 13.82
CA GLU A 1021 -39.99 6.15 14.32
C GLU A 1021 -40.86 6.88 15.35
N GLY A 1022 -40.32 7.08 16.56
CA GLY A 1022 -41.01 7.67 17.70
C GLY A 1022 -41.78 6.70 18.62
N GLU A 1023 -41.92 5.41 18.25
CA GLU A 1023 -42.68 4.42 19.03
C GLU A 1023 -41.81 3.31 19.67
N GLY A 1024 -40.51 3.29 19.39
CA GLY A 1024 -39.56 2.31 19.93
C GLY A 1024 -39.19 1.18 18.96
N SER A 1025 -38.52 0.14 19.48
CA SER A 1025 -38.02 -0.97 18.65
C SER A 1025 -38.23 -2.34 19.31
N GLU A 1026 -38.66 -3.32 18.52
CA GLU A 1026 -38.72 -4.73 18.87
C GLU A 1026 -37.66 -5.51 18.08
N PHE A 1027 -36.64 -6.01 18.77
CA PHE A 1027 -35.69 -6.98 18.22
C PHE A 1027 -36.08 -8.39 18.66
N TRP A 1028 -36.15 -9.32 17.71
CA TRP A 1028 -36.58 -10.69 17.99
C TRP A 1028 -35.63 -11.74 17.40
N ALA A 1029 -35.56 -12.90 18.07
CA ALA A 1029 -34.87 -14.11 17.61
C ALA A 1029 -35.82 -15.31 17.71
N GLU A 1030 -35.78 -16.20 16.73
CA GLU A 1030 -36.59 -17.42 16.67
C GLU A 1030 -35.73 -18.66 16.53
N PHE A 1031 -36.10 -19.72 17.25
CA PHE A 1031 -35.43 -21.02 17.22
C PHE A 1031 -36.45 -22.17 17.12
N PRO A 1032 -36.13 -23.26 16.40
CA PRO A 1032 -36.98 -24.43 16.30
C PRO A 1032 -37.03 -25.20 17.63
N CYS A 1033 -38.23 -25.54 18.07
CA CYS A 1033 -38.45 -26.37 19.26
C CYS A 1033 -38.26 -27.85 18.94
N ILE A 1034 -37.76 -28.59 19.92
CA ILE A 1034 -37.70 -30.05 19.89
C ILE A 1034 -38.99 -30.56 20.54
N ASP A 1035 -39.80 -31.32 19.80
CA ASP A 1035 -40.91 -32.06 20.39
C ASP A 1035 -40.35 -33.17 21.29
N LEU A 1036 -40.58 -33.07 22.61
CA LEU A 1036 -40.34 -34.20 23.52
C LEU A 1036 -41.38 -35.28 23.22
N PRO A 1037 -41.00 -36.52 22.85
CA PRO A 1037 -41.97 -37.60 22.71
C PRO A 1037 -42.64 -37.87 24.06
N SER A 1038 -43.96 -37.76 24.08
CA SER A 1038 -44.83 -38.07 25.21
C SER A 1038 -44.81 -39.57 25.50
N GLN A 1039 -44.11 -39.93 26.59
CA GLN A 1039 -44.09 -41.22 27.31
C GLN A 1039 -43.78 -42.52 26.53
N PRO A 1040 -42.92 -43.40 27.07
CA PRO A 1040 -42.76 -44.75 26.54
C PRO A 1040 -43.97 -45.62 26.92
N VAL A 1041 -44.67 -46.13 25.91
CA VAL A 1041 -45.63 -47.22 26.04
C VAL A 1041 -44.91 -48.43 26.65
N SER A 1042 -45.50 -48.94 27.72
CA SER A 1042 -45.08 -50.13 28.46
C SER A 1042 -45.35 -51.42 27.68
N SER A 1043 -44.47 -52.41 27.90
CA SER A 1043 -44.63 -53.88 27.78
C SER A 1043 -43.68 -54.57 26.76
N PRO A 1044 -43.30 -55.86 26.94
CA PRO A 1044 -42.43 -56.39 28.02
C PRO A 1044 -41.34 -57.40 27.54
N VAL A 1045 -40.22 -57.45 28.30
CA VAL A 1045 -39.38 -58.62 28.69
C VAL A 1045 -38.87 -59.65 27.65
N ARG A 1046 -37.52 -59.80 27.56
CA ARG A 1046 -36.71 -61.01 27.90
C ARG A 1046 -35.20 -60.72 27.64
N ALA A 1047 -34.38 -60.50 28.68
CA ALA A 1047 -33.62 -61.49 29.48
C ALA A 1047 -32.28 -61.93 28.84
N GLY A 1048 -31.16 -61.58 29.49
CA GLY A 1048 -29.82 -62.11 29.14
C GLY A 1048 -28.65 -61.34 29.78
N MET A 1049 -28.37 -61.61 31.05
CA MET A 1049 -27.20 -61.17 31.83
C MET A 1049 -25.85 -61.60 31.19
N GLN A 1050 -24.84 -60.72 31.19
CA GLN A 1050 -23.59 -60.85 31.97
C GLN A 1050 -22.59 -59.70 31.65
N ARG A 1051 -22.13 -59.02 32.72
CA ARG A 1051 -20.96 -58.11 32.82
C ARG A 1051 -19.66 -58.94 32.93
N PRO A 1052 -18.45 -58.34 33.10
CA PRO A 1052 -17.84 -57.10 32.56
C PRO A 1052 -16.38 -57.36 32.08
N LEU A 1053 -15.67 -56.35 31.55
CA LEU A 1053 -14.22 -56.27 31.77
C LEU A 1053 -13.73 -54.82 31.81
N GLU A 1054 -13.11 -54.51 32.94
CA GLU A 1054 -12.42 -53.27 33.28
C GLU A 1054 -11.00 -53.25 32.70
N MET A 1055 -10.48 -52.02 32.60
CA MET A 1055 -9.14 -51.59 33.01
C MET A 1055 -7.91 -51.69 32.08
N MET A 1056 -7.22 -50.55 32.09
CA MET A 1056 -5.77 -50.28 31.99
C MET A 1056 -5.17 -50.28 30.56
N SER A 1057 -4.75 -49.12 30.04
CA SER A 1057 -3.50 -48.40 30.35
C SER A 1057 -2.26 -49.30 30.22
N ASP A 1058 -1.48 -49.11 29.16
CA ASP A 1058 -0.09 -48.67 29.36
C ASP A 1058 0.65 -48.34 28.06
N GLU A 1059 1.57 -47.41 28.25
CA GLU A 1059 2.66 -46.97 27.38
C GLU A 1059 3.51 -48.13 26.84
N ARG A 1060 4.16 -47.92 25.68
CA ARG A 1060 5.62 -48.01 25.53
C ARG A 1060 6.09 -47.67 24.11
N GLN A 1061 6.68 -46.49 24.00
CA GLN A 1061 8.00 -46.14 23.48
C GLN A 1061 8.86 -47.16 22.67
N ALA A 1062 9.52 -46.57 21.66
CA ALA A 1062 10.82 -46.87 21.02
C ALA A 1062 10.85 -47.93 19.89
N GLY A 1063 11.50 -47.69 18.74
CA GLY A 1063 12.29 -46.56 18.25
C GLY A 1063 13.06 -46.92 16.96
N ARG A 1064 13.81 -45.94 16.43
CA ARG A 1064 14.84 -45.99 15.35
C ARG A 1064 14.29 -46.15 13.92
N ASP A 1065 14.73 -45.40 12.91
CA ASP A 1065 15.96 -44.60 12.68
C ASP A 1065 15.68 -43.14 12.28
#